data_AF-A0A9E3TQR7-F1
#
_entry.id   AF-A0A9E3TQR7-F1
#
_cell.length_a   1.000
_cell.length_b   1.000
_cell.length_c   1.000
_cell.angle_alpha   90.00
_cell.angle_beta   90.00
_cell.angle_gamma   90.00
#
_symmetry.space_group_name_H-M   'P 1'
#
loop_
_entity.id
_entity.type
_entity.pdbx_description
1 polymer ?
#
loop_
_entity_poly.entity_id
_entity_poly.type
_entity_poly.pdbx_seq_one_letter_code
_entity_poly.pdbx_strand_id
1 'polypeptide(L)'
;MRHGRRILATAVLWLTAVGGQQAAAQPASTPPQMLEDAALHDVFFLDRNRGWAVGDRGVIWMTEDGGRRWALADSPVNCSLQSIHFTDDQNGWIVGGWTQPYSHRTSGVVLRTENGGRRWKQVPSETLPKLSKVVFFDRRRGWAVGMPSAMYPAGVFRSEDGGRSWSSFGVNQSNDWLVGDFCDPDHGLVAGRNGAASAVSTGALQPIGKPNIGLRHLRAAQATDPLSLKLAGDGGVLLVTEDATRSWLSPELPLSPDVIDKLDFRAIASAGEYCWLAGNPGSCLLRSSDRGRTWRLLHTDQSLPIHALQFVDKDRGWAVGAFGTILATVDGGETWTPQHSGGTRASLLGLFAEPSDVPLEVLARYCGDEGYLGVVESLTRRDVETTSAMGVDEEQRLAAGVVAASGSYANTSWRFPLRQSGTSMSADAIALGWSLTNGADGSQLLEEYLVLRIRQWRPEVVITRSSDPRRNDVLATMVSQAVLTATQKAADPAAYTNQLQVLGLKTWEVKKVCAVTDGPSSGGMGIDTSQLATRLGRSIHEHASQSYALMHKEWTPVPRKRGIELLSSTLPPAIASRDLFSGVAIANGSEARRVEGHPQATSLAELRIVTQKQRAIELLLTRASADAESLASWSAQIDELVRDLSPIAGGEILFQLSQRYREIRRYELACATLQHLIRMYPTHPLSDAAIVWCIEYLASEEVSLAFGSPPPLGSHQVQQASATDAFNAALPPGVDRELEVTHYDSRAERAGFDAPVDVTDPLQRLILQAENAQHRRPALFSEPRLRFAVAAAYRTQGNLNAASRIYQQVAGSQPLDAWRQSAHGELWLASRKGHPPKPLLSCPGTLDKPLLDGKLDEQFWATATPAQLSSQLGDDAEWPATVQFAHDDEFLYVGVQCRKINGLIYALSEGVRGRDPDLSSQDRVELLLDTNRDYSSYFKFIVDNRGWTGESVSGDVGWNPEWFVAAESTEESWTIEAAIPLQELGHEQLPFGEVWACGVQRVVPGVGFQSWSQPASISGCAEGFGFLSFD
;
A
#
# COMPACT_ATOMS: atom_id res chain seq x y z
N MET A 1 -73.35 -26.20 6.63
CA MET A 1 -73.04 -25.62 7.96
C MET A 1 -71.65 -25.01 7.91
N ARG A 2 -71.46 -23.91 8.63
CA ARG A 2 -70.44 -22.88 8.42
C ARG A 2 -69.14 -23.15 9.20
N HIS A 3 -68.05 -22.65 8.61
CA HIS A 3 -66.71 -22.33 9.17
C HIS A 3 -65.61 -23.40 9.06
N GLY A 4 -64.70 -23.16 8.12
CA GLY A 4 -63.43 -23.89 7.97
C GLY A 4 -62.72 -23.53 6.66
N ARG A 5 -62.10 -22.34 6.59
CA ARG A 5 -61.03 -21.96 5.63
C ARG A 5 -60.62 -20.49 5.83
N ARG A 6 -59.47 -20.26 6.47
CA ARG A 6 -58.57 -19.09 6.29
C ARG A 6 -57.29 -19.34 7.10
N ILE A 7 -56.16 -18.85 6.56
CA ILE A 7 -54.76 -18.91 7.04
C ILE A 7 -53.93 -19.99 6.32
N LEU A 8 -53.48 -19.63 5.12
CA LEU A 8 -52.41 -20.27 4.36
C LEU A 8 -51.83 -19.18 3.44
N ALA A 9 -51.10 -18.22 4.02
CA ALA A 9 -50.40 -17.15 3.30
C ALA A 9 -49.47 -16.33 4.23
N THR A 10 -48.40 -16.93 4.78
CA THR A 10 -47.27 -16.19 5.42
C THR A 10 -46.09 -17.13 5.77
N ALA A 11 -45.50 -17.82 4.79
CA ALA A 11 -44.27 -18.62 5.06
C ALA A 11 -43.35 -18.88 3.84
N VAL A 12 -43.45 -18.15 2.72
CA VAL A 12 -42.69 -18.47 1.49
C VAL A 12 -41.98 -17.25 0.88
N LEU A 13 -41.52 -16.28 1.70
CA LEU A 13 -40.83 -15.08 1.16
C LEU A 13 -39.52 -14.69 1.88
N TRP A 14 -38.88 -15.62 2.58
CA TRP A 14 -37.54 -15.43 3.20
C TRP A 14 -36.57 -16.59 2.91
N LEU A 15 -36.67 -17.21 1.74
CA LEU A 15 -35.85 -18.37 1.35
C LEU A 15 -35.17 -18.23 -0.03
N THR A 16 -35.02 -17.00 -0.52
CA THR A 16 -34.25 -16.70 -1.75
C THR A 16 -33.24 -15.57 -1.57
N ALA A 17 -32.63 -15.46 -0.39
CA ALA A 17 -31.31 -14.82 -0.28
C ALA A 17 -30.26 -15.89 -0.62
N VAL A 18 -30.15 -16.14 -1.92
CA VAL A 18 -29.20 -17.06 -2.57
C VAL A 18 -27.78 -16.78 -2.06
N GLY A 19 -27.03 -17.86 -1.79
CA GLY A 19 -25.60 -17.86 -1.50
C GLY A 19 -24.76 -17.26 -2.63
N GLY A 20 -24.73 -15.94 -2.71
CA GLY A 20 -23.74 -15.19 -3.47
C GLY A 20 -22.48 -15.00 -2.63
N GLN A 21 -21.31 -15.15 -3.26
CA GLN A 21 -20.06 -14.58 -2.76
C GLN A 21 -20.28 -13.08 -2.47
N GLN A 22 -19.69 -12.58 -1.38
CA GLN A 22 -19.89 -11.19 -0.96
C GLN A 22 -18.77 -10.34 -1.54
N ALA A 23 -19.10 -9.57 -2.58
CA ALA A 23 -18.19 -8.61 -3.17
C ALA A 23 -17.75 -7.53 -2.15
N ALA A 24 -16.47 -7.13 -2.22
CA ALA A 24 -15.93 -6.03 -1.43
C ALA A 24 -16.68 -4.72 -1.73
N ALA A 25 -16.90 -3.88 -0.70
CA ALA A 25 -17.60 -2.62 -0.86
C ALA A 25 -16.82 -1.65 -1.78
N GLN A 26 -17.53 -1.11 -2.79
CA GLN A 26 -17.02 -0.06 -3.67
C GLN A 26 -16.93 1.30 -2.94
N PRO A 27 -16.13 2.24 -3.46
CA PRO A 27 -16.13 3.62 -2.97
C PRO A 27 -17.53 4.26 -3.00
N ALA A 28 -17.78 5.15 -2.04
CA ALA A 28 -19.05 5.86 -1.93
C ALA A 28 -19.34 6.73 -3.18
N SER A 29 -20.63 7.01 -3.41
CA SER A 29 -21.07 7.88 -4.50
C SER A 29 -20.48 9.28 -4.36
N THR A 30 -20.02 9.85 -5.48
CA THR A 30 -19.42 11.18 -5.52
C THR A 30 -20.43 12.24 -5.99
N PRO A 31 -20.49 13.44 -5.40
CA PRO A 31 -21.30 14.54 -5.93
C PRO A 31 -20.94 14.87 -7.39
N PRO A 32 -21.93 15.13 -8.27
CA PRO A 32 -21.68 15.37 -9.70
C PRO A 32 -20.65 16.47 -10.00
N GLN A 33 -20.60 17.52 -9.19
CA GLN A 33 -19.67 18.64 -9.37
C GLN A 33 -18.19 18.23 -9.24
N MET A 34 -17.89 17.11 -8.56
CA MET A 34 -16.52 16.61 -8.41
C MET A 34 -16.09 15.70 -9.57
N LEU A 35 -17.01 15.36 -10.48
CA LEU A 35 -16.69 14.63 -11.71
C LEU A 35 -16.08 15.56 -12.76
N GLU A 36 -16.43 16.85 -12.73
CA GLU A 36 -15.89 17.89 -13.61
C GLU A 36 -14.36 18.03 -13.47
N ASP A 37 -13.83 17.96 -12.25
CA ASP A 37 -12.40 18.06 -11.94
C ASP A 37 -11.71 16.72 -11.67
N ALA A 38 -12.39 15.60 -11.93
CA ALA A 38 -11.78 14.27 -11.82
C ALA A 38 -10.59 14.16 -12.79
N ALA A 39 -9.43 13.70 -12.31
CA ALA A 39 -8.28 13.49 -13.16
C ALA A 39 -8.58 12.37 -14.17
N LEU A 40 -8.28 12.63 -15.44
CA LEU A 40 -8.47 11.68 -16.54
C LEU A 40 -7.19 10.89 -16.76
N HIS A 41 -7.32 9.57 -16.90
CA HIS A 41 -6.20 8.64 -16.99
C HIS A 41 -5.98 8.11 -18.40
N ASP A 42 -7.04 7.99 -19.21
CA ASP A 42 -6.94 7.49 -20.58
C ASP A 42 -7.96 8.15 -21.51
N VAL A 43 -7.63 8.19 -22.80
CA VAL A 43 -8.47 8.72 -23.88
C VAL A 43 -8.41 7.80 -25.09
N PHE A 44 -9.58 7.50 -25.64
CA PHE A 44 -9.70 6.66 -26.84
C PHE A 44 -10.63 7.32 -27.86
N PHE A 45 -10.15 7.47 -29.09
CA PHE A 45 -10.86 7.91 -30.28
C PHE A 45 -10.86 6.76 -31.29
N LEU A 46 -12.07 6.35 -31.69
CA LEU A 46 -12.26 5.34 -32.74
C LEU A 46 -12.03 5.96 -34.13
N ASP A 47 -12.40 7.23 -34.26
CA ASP A 47 -12.22 8.03 -35.47
C ASP A 47 -12.12 9.52 -35.10
N ARG A 48 -12.15 10.40 -36.10
CA ARG A 48 -12.01 11.85 -35.90
C ARG A 48 -13.16 12.51 -35.13
N ASN A 49 -14.30 11.83 -34.99
CA ASN A 49 -15.52 12.38 -34.39
C ASN A 49 -15.88 11.71 -33.07
N ARG A 50 -15.68 10.39 -32.96
CA ARG A 50 -16.13 9.59 -31.82
C ARG A 50 -14.98 9.27 -30.87
N GLY A 51 -15.11 9.71 -29.62
CA GLY A 51 -14.11 9.48 -28.59
C GLY A 51 -14.66 9.46 -27.17
N TRP A 52 -13.86 8.92 -26.26
CA TRP A 52 -14.16 8.73 -24.85
C TRP A 52 -12.94 9.04 -23.99
N ALA A 53 -13.16 9.57 -22.79
CA ALA A 53 -12.11 9.76 -21.78
C ALA A 53 -12.59 9.26 -20.42
N VAL A 54 -11.71 8.62 -19.66
CA VAL A 54 -12.04 7.98 -18.38
C VAL A 54 -11.07 8.39 -17.28
N GLY A 55 -11.50 8.33 -16.02
CA GLY A 55 -10.65 8.77 -14.92
C GLY A 55 -11.15 8.43 -13.51
N ASP A 56 -10.73 9.25 -12.56
CA ASP A 56 -11.13 9.12 -11.16
C ASP A 56 -12.64 9.25 -10.94
N ARG A 57 -13.11 8.77 -9.77
CA ARG A 57 -14.53 8.85 -9.37
C ARG A 57 -15.50 8.16 -10.34
N GLY A 58 -15.01 7.26 -11.18
CA GLY A 58 -15.82 6.58 -12.19
C GLY A 58 -16.20 7.47 -13.36
N VAL A 59 -15.52 8.60 -13.59
CA VAL A 59 -15.90 9.56 -14.64
C VAL A 59 -15.71 8.94 -16.03
N ILE A 60 -16.71 9.14 -16.90
CA ILE A 60 -16.69 8.73 -18.31
C ILE A 60 -17.22 9.89 -19.14
N TRP A 61 -16.35 10.52 -19.92
CA TRP A 61 -16.71 11.52 -20.92
C TRP A 61 -16.81 10.90 -22.30
N MET A 62 -17.77 11.35 -23.11
CA MET A 62 -17.97 10.89 -24.48
C MET A 62 -18.22 12.06 -25.43
N THR A 63 -17.73 11.96 -26.66
CA THR A 63 -17.99 12.90 -27.74
C THR A 63 -18.36 12.18 -29.03
N GLU A 64 -19.25 12.79 -29.82
CA GLU A 64 -19.62 12.36 -31.17
C GLU A 64 -19.24 13.39 -32.26
N ASP A 65 -18.57 14.48 -31.88
CA ASP A 65 -18.24 15.62 -32.76
C ASP A 65 -16.76 16.04 -32.72
N GLY A 66 -15.87 15.13 -32.34
CA GLY A 66 -14.41 15.34 -32.30
C GLY A 66 -13.96 16.10 -31.05
N GLY A 67 -14.77 16.06 -30.00
CA GLY A 67 -14.52 16.72 -28.72
C GLY A 67 -14.93 18.19 -28.69
N ARG A 68 -15.68 18.69 -29.68
CA ARG A 68 -16.26 20.05 -29.60
C ARG A 68 -17.28 20.12 -28.47
N ARG A 69 -17.95 19.00 -28.19
CA ARG A 69 -18.81 18.80 -27.02
C ARG A 69 -18.51 17.45 -26.39
N TRP A 70 -18.37 17.48 -25.07
CA TRP A 70 -18.23 16.29 -24.23
C TRP A 70 -19.47 16.15 -23.36
N ALA A 71 -20.02 14.93 -23.33
CA ALA A 71 -21.15 14.57 -22.50
C ALA A 71 -20.72 13.54 -21.46
N LEU A 72 -21.15 13.72 -20.21
CA LEU A 72 -20.93 12.76 -19.15
C LEU A 72 -21.83 11.53 -19.38
N ALA A 73 -21.23 10.35 -19.41
CA ALA A 73 -21.92 9.08 -19.51
C ALA A 73 -22.14 8.47 -18.12
N ASP A 74 -23.25 7.75 -17.94
CA ASP A 74 -23.53 7.04 -16.69
C ASP A 74 -22.51 5.93 -16.45
N SER A 75 -21.89 5.95 -15.27
CA SER A 75 -21.00 4.89 -14.79
C SER A 75 -21.69 4.06 -13.71
N PRO A 76 -21.61 2.71 -13.78
CA PRO A 76 -22.11 1.84 -12.73
C PRO A 76 -21.19 1.78 -11.50
N VAL A 77 -20.04 2.48 -11.50
CA VAL A 77 -19.03 2.43 -10.43
C VAL A 77 -18.50 3.82 -10.08
N ASN A 78 -17.99 3.98 -8.86
CA ASN A 78 -17.36 5.24 -8.37
C ASN A 78 -15.84 5.14 -8.20
N CYS A 79 -15.23 4.01 -8.56
CA CYS A 79 -13.79 3.80 -8.45
C CYS A 79 -13.02 4.45 -9.61
N SER A 80 -11.70 4.52 -9.50
CA SER A 80 -10.86 5.07 -10.55
C SER A 80 -10.84 4.14 -11.78
N LEU A 81 -11.09 4.71 -12.96
CA LEU A 81 -11.03 4.05 -14.26
C LEU A 81 -9.71 4.42 -14.94
N GLN A 82 -8.92 3.43 -15.32
CA GLN A 82 -7.52 3.59 -15.70
C GLN A 82 -7.27 3.48 -17.20
N SER A 83 -8.05 2.66 -17.91
CA SER A 83 -7.87 2.51 -19.36
C SER A 83 -9.16 2.17 -20.08
N ILE A 84 -9.27 2.62 -21.33
CA ILE A 84 -10.42 2.44 -22.20
C ILE A 84 -9.98 1.99 -23.60
N HIS A 85 -10.71 1.04 -24.18
CA HIS A 85 -10.44 0.54 -25.51
C HIS A 85 -11.73 0.17 -26.26
N PHE A 86 -11.84 0.54 -27.53
CA PHE A 86 -12.91 0.09 -28.43
C PHE A 86 -12.34 -0.71 -29.60
N THR A 87 -13.08 -1.72 -30.04
CA THR A 87 -12.74 -2.51 -31.25
C THR A 87 -13.56 -2.11 -32.46
N ASP A 88 -14.78 -1.62 -32.22
CA ASP A 88 -15.69 -1.07 -33.22
C ASP A 88 -16.57 0.00 -32.54
N ASP A 89 -17.57 0.52 -33.26
CA ASP A 89 -18.43 1.58 -32.74
C ASP A 89 -19.52 1.12 -31.76
N GLN A 90 -19.60 -0.19 -31.49
CA GLN A 90 -20.54 -0.76 -30.52
C GLN A 90 -19.81 -1.30 -29.29
N ASN A 91 -18.64 -1.92 -29.47
CA ASN A 91 -17.99 -2.77 -28.48
C ASN A 91 -16.75 -2.09 -27.89
N GLY A 92 -16.83 -1.82 -26.59
CA GLY A 92 -15.76 -1.21 -25.82
C GLY A 92 -15.64 -1.76 -24.41
N TRP A 93 -14.45 -1.59 -23.83
CA TRP A 93 -14.09 -2.04 -22.49
C TRP A 93 -13.41 -0.91 -21.74
N ILE A 94 -13.72 -0.80 -20.45
CA ILE A 94 -13.00 0.06 -19.51
C ILE A 94 -12.52 -0.82 -18.38
N VAL A 95 -11.30 -0.58 -17.91
CA VAL A 95 -10.77 -1.24 -16.71
C VAL A 95 -10.31 -0.23 -15.67
N GLY A 96 -10.27 -0.65 -14.41
CA GLY A 96 -9.85 0.16 -13.29
C GLY A 96 -9.91 -0.61 -11.98
N GLY A 97 -10.14 0.10 -10.88
CA GLY A 97 -10.32 -0.53 -9.58
C GLY A 97 -10.15 0.41 -8.39
N TRP A 98 -10.16 -0.16 -7.20
CA TRP A 98 -9.97 0.57 -5.95
C TRP A 98 -9.11 -0.21 -4.96
N THR A 99 -8.63 0.51 -3.95
CA THR A 99 -7.89 -0.04 -2.82
C THR A 99 -8.82 -0.18 -1.63
N GLN A 100 -8.76 -1.32 -0.95
CA GLN A 100 -9.51 -1.59 0.26
C GLN A 100 -8.88 -0.85 1.45
N PRO A 101 -9.69 -0.13 2.25
CA PRO A 101 -9.27 0.42 3.54
C PRO A 101 -8.57 -0.61 4.44
N TYR A 102 -7.47 -0.22 5.10
CA TYR A 102 -6.64 -0.97 6.05
C TYR A 102 -5.93 -2.21 5.50
N SER A 103 -6.65 -3.13 4.84
CA SER A 103 -6.04 -4.31 4.20
C SER A 103 -5.14 -3.91 3.02
N HIS A 104 -5.42 -2.75 2.43
CA HIS A 104 -4.77 -2.19 1.24
C HIS A 104 -4.81 -3.10 0.02
N ARG A 105 -5.50 -4.25 0.05
CA ARG A 105 -5.73 -5.07 -1.14
C ARG A 105 -6.46 -4.29 -2.21
N THR A 106 -6.26 -4.67 -3.47
CA THR A 106 -6.95 -4.02 -4.57
C THR A 106 -8.05 -4.90 -5.15
N SER A 107 -9.07 -4.26 -5.71
CA SER A 107 -10.17 -4.89 -6.42
C SER A 107 -10.33 -4.25 -7.78
N GLY A 108 -10.34 -5.08 -8.82
CA GLY A 108 -10.46 -4.68 -10.21
C GLY A 108 -11.89 -4.46 -10.65
N VAL A 109 -12.07 -3.57 -11.63
CA VAL A 109 -13.32 -3.40 -12.35
C VAL A 109 -13.08 -3.59 -13.83
N VAL A 110 -14.00 -4.29 -14.48
CA VAL A 110 -14.13 -4.37 -15.94
C VAL A 110 -15.53 -3.91 -16.30
N LEU A 111 -15.65 -2.86 -17.10
CA LEU A 111 -16.90 -2.41 -17.71
C LEU A 111 -16.91 -2.80 -19.17
N ARG A 112 -18.06 -3.21 -19.68
CA ARG A 112 -18.29 -3.47 -21.11
C ARG A 112 -19.48 -2.69 -21.63
N THR A 113 -19.37 -2.23 -22.87
CA THR A 113 -20.46 -1.67 -23.64
C THR A 113 -20.66 -2.46 -24.94
N GLU A 114 -21.90 -2.51 -25.41
CA GLU A 114 -22.32 -3.12 -26.69
C GLU A 114 -23.15 -2.12 -27.52
N ASN A 115 -23.12 -0.84 -27.14
CA ASN A 115 -23.88 0.23 -27.77
C ASN A 115 -23.08 1.54 -27.86
N GLY A 116 -21.77 1.45 -28.04
CA GLY A 116 -20.90 2.60 -28.29
C GLY A 116 -20.70 3.50 -27.07
N GLY A 117 -20.70 2.92 -25.86
CA GLY A 117 -20.47 3.66 -24.63
C GLY A 117 -21.69 4.44 -24.11
N ARG A 118 -22.86 4.30 -24.76
CA ARG A 118 -24.12 4.91 -24.28
C ARG A 118 -24.63 4.26 -22.98
N ARG A 119 -24.33 2.97 -22.77
CA ARG A 119 -24.54 2.27 -21.49
C ARG A 119 -23.35 1.37 -21.21
N TRP A 120 -22.88 1.41 -19.97
CA TRP A 120 -21.82 0.55 -19.46
C TRP A 120 -22.39 -0.45 -18.47
N LYS A 121 -21.92 -1.70 -18.56
CA LYS A 121 -22.25 -2.76 -17.60
C LYS A 121 -20.98 -3.27 -16.96
N GLN A 122 -20.98 -3.36 -15.64
CA GLN A 122 -19.90 -4.04 -14.93
C GLN A 122 -19.98 -5.54 -15.21
N VAL A 123 -18.86 -6.12 -15.62
CA VAL A 123 -18.67 -7.56 -15.69
C VAL A 123 -18.28 -8.05 -14.30
N PRO A 124 -18.99 -9.05 -13.73
CA PRO A 124 -18.62 -9.62 -12.44
C PRO A 124 -17.19 -10.17 -12.49
N SER A 125 -16.35 -9.70 -11.57
CA SER A 125 -14.95 -10.10 -11.48
C SER A 125 -14.48 -9.89 -10.03
N GLU A 126 -14.79 -10.85 -9.17
CA GLU A 126 -14.55 -10.71 -7.72
C GLU A 126 -13.10 -10.97 -7.31
N THR A 127 -12.28 -11.54 -8.20
CA THR A 127 -10.90 -11.93 -7.89
C THR A 127 -9.84 -11.06 -8.53
N LEU A 128 -10.15 -10.30 -9.59
CA LEU A 128 -9.14 -9.49 -10.27
C LEU A 128 -8.64 -8.36 -9.35
N PRO A 129 -7.33 -8.10 -9.34
CA PRO A 129 -6.76 -6.92 -8.70
C PRO A 129 -7.09 -5.67 -9.53
N LYS A 130 -6.77 -4.50 -9.00
CA LYS A 130 -6.90 -3.24 -9.75
C LYS A 130 -6.11 -3.32 -11.06
N LEU A 131 -6.78 -2.98 -12.15
CA LEU A 131 -6.24 -3.01 -13.51
C LEU A 131 -5.82 -1.60 -13.95
N SER A 132 -4.71 -1.52 -14.68
CA SER A 132 -4.12 -0.27 -15.21
C SER A 132 -4.25 -0.13 -16.73
N LYS A 133 -4.30 -1.23 -17.49
CA LYS A 133 -4.39 -1.20 -18.95
C LYS A 133 -5.33 -2.28 -19.49
N VAL A 134 -6.04 -1.97 -20.58
CA VAL A 134 -6.79 -2.96 -21.38
C VAL A 134 -6.59 -2.72 -22.88
N VAL A 135 -6.43 -3.80 -23.64
CA VAL A 135 -6.36 -3.78 -25.12
C VAL A 135 -7.15 -4.98 -25.66
N PHE A 136 -8.04 -4.75 -26.63
CA PHE A 136 -8.79 -5.81 -27.31
C PHE A 136 -8.52 -5.79 -28.81
N PHE A 137 -8.32 -6.96 -29.43
CA PHE A 137 -8.09 -7.06 -30.88
C PHE A 137 -9.36 -7.40 -31.65
N ASP A 138 -10.31 -8.02 -30.96
CA ASP A 138 -11.63 -8.33 -31.46
C ASP A 138 -12.61 -8.46 -30.29
N ARG A 139 -13.85 -8.88 -30.56
CA ARG A 139 -14.90 -9.01 -29.53
C ARG A 139 -14.64 -10.09 -28.48
N ARG A 140 -13.60 -10.91 -28.65
CA ARG A 140 -13.28 -12.06 -27.80
C ARG A 140 -11.90 -11.94 -27.16
N ARG A 141 -10.88 -11.62 -27.94
CA ARG A 141 -9.47 -11.66 -27.54
C ARG A 141 -8.99 -10.30 -27.04
N GLY A 142 -8.47 -10.28 -25.83
CA GLY A 142 -7.89 -9.08 -25.24
C GLY A 142 -6.93 -9.37 -24.09
N TRP A 143 -6.14 -8.35 -23.76
CA TRP A 143 -5.20 -8.32 -22.66
C TRP A 143 -5.61 -7.28 -21.63
N ALA A 144 -5.30 -7.57 -20.37
CA ALA A 144 -5.33 -6.59 -19.30
C ALA A 144 -4.05 -6.69 -18.48
N VAL A 145 -3.61 -5.55 -17.97
CA VAL A 145 -2.46 -5.44 -17.08
C VAL A 145 -2.95 -4.74 -15.81
N GLY A 146 -2.42 -5.14 -14.67
CA GLY A 146 -2.78 -4.58 -13.38
C GLY A 146 -1.78 -4.95 -12.30
N MET A 147 -2.15 -4.64 -11.07
CA MET A 147 -1.32 -4.93 -9.91
C MET A 147 -1.19 -6.44 -9.69
N PRO A 148 -0.05 -6.93 -9.16
CA PRO A 148 0.03 -8.30 -8.69
C PRO A 148 -0.90 -8.52 -7.49
N SER A 149 -1.35 -9.75 -7.31
CA SER A 149 -2.05 -10.21 -6.10
C SER A 149 -1.65 -11.64 -5.75
N ALA A 150 -1.98 -12.10 -4.54
CA ALA A 150 -1.69 -13.47 -4.13
C ALA A 150 -2.29 -14.54 -5.08
N MET A 151 -3.45 -14.27 -5.70
CA MET A 151 -4.03 -15.15 -6.73
C MET A 151 -3.37 -14.97 -8.10
N TYR A 152 -2.92 -13.77 -8.42
CA TYR A 152 -2.45 -13.38 -9.75
C TYR A 152 -1.12 -12.61 -9.64
N PRO A 153 -0.02 -13.30 -9.31
CA PRO A 153 1.27 -12.68 -9.00
C PRO A 153 1.89 -11.96 -10.19
N ALA A 154 1.54 -12.36 -11.42
CA ALA A 154 2.09 -11.76 -12.63
C ALA A 154 1.48 -10.41 -13.00
N GLY A 155 0.27 -10.10 -12.54
CA GLY A 155 -0.43 -8.87 -12.90
C GLY A 155 -0.76 -8.73 -14.41
N VAL A 156 -0.62 -9.81 -15.20
CA VAL A 156 -0.94 -9.83 -16.65
C VAL A 156 -2.02 -10.87 -16.90
N PHE A 157 -3.03 -10.48 -17.68
CA PHE A 157 -4.24 -11.27 -17.90
C PHE A 157 -4.61 -11.33 -19.38
N ARG A 158 -5.12 -12.49 -19.81
CA ARG A 158 -5.65 -12.72 -21.15
C ARG A 158 -7.11 -13.15 -21.09
N SER A 159 -7.93 -12.66 -22.01
CA SER A 159 -9.33 -13.05 -22.20
C SER A 159 -9.56 -13.63 -23.59
N GLU A 160 -10.41 -14.65 -23.67
CA GLU A 160 -10.82 -15.35 -24.92
C GLU A 160 -12.34 -15.26 -25.19
N ASP A 161 -13.05 -14.52 -24.33
CA ASP A 161 -14.50 -14.46 -24.29
C ASP A 161 -15.07 -13.02 -24.15
N GLY A 162 -14.26 -12.03 -24.48
CA GLY A 162 -14.67 -10.62 -24.53
C GLY A 162 -14.65 -9.97 -23.15
N GLY A 163 -13.69 -10.36 -22.31
CA GLY A 163 -13.48 -9.85 -20.96
C GLY A 163 -14.49 -10.38 -19.94
N ARG A 164 -15.22 -11.47 -20.24
CA ARG A 164 -16.14 -12.12 -19.28
C ARG A 164 -15.36 -12.96 -18.27
N SER A 165 -14.28 -13.57 -18.72
CA SER A 165 -13.30 -14.26 -17.88
C SER A 165 -11.88 -13.89 -18.29
N TRP A 166 -10.96 -14.02 -17.33
CA TRP A 166 -9.56 -13.65 -17.45
C TRP A 166 -8.67 -14.73 -16.86
N SER A 167 -7.68 -15.18 -17.63
CA SER A 167 -6.65 -16.10 -17.18
C SER A 167 -5.33 -15.34 -16.95
N SER A 168 -4.65 -15.60 -15.84
CA SER A 168 -3.32 -15.03 -15.61
C SER A 168 -2.30 -15.58 -16.61
N PHE A 169 -1.43 -14.69 -17.08
CA PHE A 169 -0.36 -15.00 -18.02
C PHE A 169 0.99 -14.76 -17.37
N GLY A 170 1.94 -15.69 -17.57
CA GLY A 170 3.30 -15.53 -17.05
C GLY A 170 3.39 -15.64 -15.53
N VAL A 171 2.72 -16.64 -14.93
CA VAL A 171 2.74 -17.01 -13.48
C VAL A 171 4.13 -17.08 -12.85
N ASN A 172 5.17 -17.08 -13.69
CA ASN A 172 6.56 -17.15 -13.31
C ASN A 172 7.28 -15.79 -13.23
N GLN A 173 6.57 -14.66 -13.09
CA GLN A 173 7.18 -13.38 -12.76
C GLN A 173 6.23 -12.60 -11.86
N SER A 174 6.78 -11.78 -10.96
CA SER A 174 6.01 -10.85 -10.13
C SER A 174 6.70 -9.50 -10.14
N ASN A 175 6.07 -8.52 -10.79
CA ASN A 175 6.50 -7.12 -10.79
C ASN A 175 5.27 -6.23 -10.70
N ASP A 176 5.44 -5.01 -10.17
CA ASP A 176 4.39 -3.99 -10.19
C ASP A 176 4.38 -3.27 -11.54
N TRP A 177 3.57 -3.79 -12.48
CA TRP A 177 3.41 -3.22 -13.81
C TRP A 177 2.51 -1.98 -13.76
N LEU A 178 3.08 -0.83 -14.12
CA LEU A 178 2.34 0.43 -14.20
C LEU A 178 1.64 0.59 -15.55
N VAL A 179 2.23 0.04 -16.61
CA VAL A 179 1.75 0.20 -17.99
C VAL A 179 2.01 -1.06 -18.82
N GLY A 180 1.23 -1.23 -19.88
CA GLY A 180 1.51 -2.20 -20.94
C GLY A 180 0.94 -1.74 -22.28
N ASP A 181 1.39 -2.36 -23.35
CA ASP A 181 0.83 -2.19 -24.69
C ASP A 181 1.04 -3.44 -25.54
N PHE A 182 0.10 -3.72 -26.44
CA PHE A 182 0.05 -4.98 -27.19
C PHE A 182 -0.25 -4.71 -28.66
N CYS A 183 0.65 -5.14 -29.54
CA CYS A 183 0.53 -4.91 -30.97
C CYS A 183 -0.31 -5.98 -31.68
N ASP A 184 -0.37 -7.19 -31.11
CA ASP A 184 -1.19 -8.29 -31.62
C ASP A 184 -1.58 -9.25 -30.48
N PRO A 185 -2.44 -10.27 -30.73
CA PRO A 185 -2.89 -11.21 -29.71
C PRO A 185 -1.80 -11.96 -28.95
N ASP A 186 -0.60 -12.09 -29.51
CA ASP A 186 0.50 -12.91 -29.00
C ASP A 186 1.71 -12.09 -28.55
N HIS A 187 1.79 -10.81 -28.91
CA HIS A 187 2.95 -9.94 -28.66
C HIS A 187 2.59 -8.61 -28.00
N GLY A 188 3.43 -8.19 -27.06
CA GLY A 188 3.32 -6.90 -26.40
C GLY A 188 4.47 -6.66 -25.43
N LEU A 189 4.30 -5.66 -24.58
CA LEU A 189 5.24 -5.37 -23.50
C LEU A 189 4.53 -4.82 -22.27
N VAL A 190 5.14 -5.06 -21.12
CA VAL A 190 4.73 -4.51 -19.83
C VAL A 190 5.92 -3.84 -19.16
N ALA A 191 5.67 -2.74 -18.47
CA ALA A 191 6.70 -1.98 -17.79
C ALA A 191 6.16 -1.32 -16.51
N GLY A 192 7.04 -1.00 -15.58
CA GLY A 192 6.64 -0.45 -14.30
C GLY A 192 7.77 0.11 -13.46
N ARG A 193 7.70 -0.13 -12.16
CA ARG A 193 8.59 0.48 -11.15
C ARG A 193 10.06 0.11 -11.34
N ASN A 194 10.95 0.99 -10.90
CA ASN A 194 12.41 0.80 -10.91
C ASN A 194 12.93 0.33 -12.28
N GLY A 195 12.27 0.77 -13.34
CA GLY A 195 12.54 0.33 -14.69
C GLY A 195 12.30 -1.15 -14.98
N ALA A 196 11.47 -1.87 -14.22
CA ALA A 196 11.08 -3.23 -14.58
C ALA A 196 10.38 -3.21 -15.95
N ALA A 197 10.80 -4.08 -16.86
CA ALA A 197 10.19 -4.22 -18.18
C ALA A 197 10.29 -5.68 -18.66
N SER A 198 9.22 -6.18 -19.26
CA SER A 198 9.16 -7.51 -19.85
C SER A 198 8.38 -7.48 -21.15
N ALA A 199 8.82 -8.26 -22.12
CA ALA A 199 8.03 -8.50 -23.30
C ALA A 199 7.08 -9.65 -23.06
N VAL A 200 5.94 -9.54 -23.70
CA VAL A 200 4.93 -10.58 -23.81
C VAL A 200 5.15 -11.26 -25.15
N SER A 201 5.43 -12.56 -25.15
CA SER A 201 5.50 -13.39 -26.34
C SER A 201 4.80 -14.73 -26.08
N THR A 202 4.57 -15.55 -27.11
CA THR A 202 3.82 -16.81 -27.02
C THR A 202 4.24 -17.67 -25.82
N GLY A 203 3.41 -17.66 -24.77
CA GLY A 203 3.50 -18.54 -23.59
C GLY A 203 4.35 -18.05 -22.41
N ALA A 204 5.06 -16.91 -22.49
CA ALA A 204 5.86 -16.42 -21.38
C ALA A 204 6.04 -14.90 -21.34
N LEU A 205 6.27 -14.38 -20.12
CA LEU A 205 6.90 -13.09 -19.93
C LEU A 205 8.42 -13.28 -20.04
N GLN A 206 9.09 -12.39 -20.77
CA GLN A 206 10.54 -12.40 -20.95
C GLN A 206 11.14 -11.06 -20.51
N PRO A 207 12.01 -11.03 -19.49
CA PRO A 207 12.63 -9.79 -19.04
C PRO A 207 13.40 -9.11 -20.17
N ILE A 208 13.31 -7.78 -20.23
CA ILE A 208 13.97 -6.98 -21.26
C ILE A 208 15.31 -6.49 -20.72
N GLY A 209 16.41 -6.87 -21.38
CA GLY A 209 17.73 -6.29 -21.13
C GLY A 209 17.80 -4.87 -21.69
N LYS A 210 17.86 -3.87 -20.81
CA LYS A 210 17.89 -2.44 -21.16
C LYS A 210 18.92 -1.68 -20.31
N PRO A 211 19.28 -0.42 -20.66
CA PRO A 211 20.11 0.41 -19.81
C PRO A 211 19.54 0.58 -18.40
N ASN A 212 20.44 0.70 -17.42
CA ASN A 212 20.06 1.05 -16.06
C ASN A 212 19.59 2.51 -16.02
N ILE A 213 18.37 2.74 -15.54
CA ILE A 213 17.75 4.07 -15.45
C ILE A 213 17.63 4.55 -13.99
N GLY A 214 18.26 3.84 -13.05
CA GLY A 214 18.15 4.10 -11.62
C GLY A 214 16.75 3.81 -11.08
N LEU A 215 16.28 4.67 -10.18
CA LEU A 215 14.99 4.54 -9.48
C LEU A 215 13.79 5.07 -10.28
N ARG A 216 14.01 5.47 -11.54
CA ARG A 216 12.97 6.05 -12.41
C ARG A 216 11.93 5.00 -12.79
N HIS A 217 10.64 5.36 -12.74
CA HIS A 217 9.56 4.51 -13.22
C HIS A 217 9.39 4.60 -14.73
N LEU A 218 9.05 3.48 -15.37
CA LEU A 218 8.50 3.48 -16.71
C LEU A 218 6.98 3.66 -16.60
N ARG A 219 6.47 4.78 -17.10
CA ARG A 219 5.06 5.19 -16.98
C ARG A 219 4.29 5.10 -18.29
N ALA A 220 5.00 4.97 -19.41
CA ALA A 220 4.40 4.87 -20.73
C ALA A 220 5.11 3.82 -21.57
N ALA A 221 4.32 3.02 -22.29
CA ALA A 221 4.78 1.95 -23.16
C ALA A 221 4.03 2.01 -24.49
N GLN A 222 4.71 1.66 -25.57
CA GLN A 222 4.08 1.49 -26.87
C GLN A 222 4.71 0.34 -27.66
N ALA A 223 3.87 -0.55 -28.18
CA ALA A 223 4.23 -1.63 -29.09
C ALA A 223 3.54 -1.37 -30.44
N THR A 224 4.29 -0.91 -31.46
CA THR A 224 3.70 -0.70 -32.80
C THR A 224 3.66 -2.01 -33.58
N ASP A 225 4.69 -2.84 -33.38
CA ASP A 225 4.84 -4.18 -33.92
C ASP A 225 5.79 -4.97 -32.98
N PRO A 226 6.02 -6.28 -33.17
CA PRO A 226 6.87 -7.07 -32.28
C PRO A 226 8.33 -6.61 -32.16
N LEU A 227 8.82 -5.76 -33.08
CA LEU A 227 10.20 -5.25 -33.13
C LEU A 227 10.28 -3.76 -32.74
N SER A 228 9.25 -2.97 -33.01
CA SER A 228 9.20 -1.54 -32.69
C SER A 228 8.54 -1.28 -31.33
N LEU A 229 9.39 -1.21 -30.29
CA LEU A 229 8.96 -0.97 -28.92
C LEU A 229 9.51 0.36 -28.40
N LYS A 230 8.69 1.08 -27.62
CA LYS A 230 9.05 2.36 -27.00
C LYS A 230 8.65 2.36 -25.53
N LEU A 231 9.54 2.88 -24.69
CA LEU A 231 9.36 3.01 -23.25
C LEU A 231 9.71 4.44 -22.84
N ALA A 232 8.87 5.06 -22.02
CA ALA A 232 9.14 6.38 -21.47
C ALA A 232 8.70 6.48 -20.01
N GLY A 233 9.27 7.44 -19.29
CA GLY A 233 9.01 7.55 -17.87
C GLY A 233 9.60 8.76 -17.17
N ASP A 234 9.81 8.59 -15.88
CA ASP A 234 10.36 9.59 -14.96
C ASP A 234 11.71 10.15 -15.44
N GLY A 235 11.99 11.42 -15.15
CA GLY A 235 13.28 12.05 -15.43
C GLY A 235 13.69 12.02 -16.92
N GLY A 236 12.71 12.17 -17.81
CA GLY A 236 12.91 12.29 -19.24
C GLY A 236 13.39 11.02 -19.93
N VAL A 237 13.25 9.85 -19.28
CA VAL A 237 13.63 8.56 -19.85
C VAL A 237 12.81 8.31 -21.11
N LEU A 238 13.52 8.06 -22.21
CA LEU A 238 13.00 7.53 -23.46
C LEU A 238 13.93 6.43 -23.94
N LEU A 239 13.39 5.22 -24.12
CA LEU A 239 14.09 4.09 -24.68
C LEU A 239 13.31 3.58 -25.89
N VAL A 240 14.01 3.34 -26.99
CA VAL A 240 13.42 2.84 -28.23
C VAL A 240 14.21 1.65 -28.75
N THR A 241 13.53 0.71 -29.39
CA THR A 241 14.15 -0.38 -30.15
C THR A 241 13.36 -0.65 -31.42
N GLU A 242 14.05 -1.04 -32.48
CA GLU A 242 13.49 -1.40 -33.80
C GLU A 242 13.98 -2.79 -34.26
N ASP A 243 14.57 -3.60 -33.39
CA ASP A 243 15.17 -4.88 -33.76
C ASP A 243 14.76 -6.05 -32.87
N ALA A 244 14.92 -7.26 -33.41
CA ALA A 244 14.56 -8.51 -32.72
C ALA A 244 15.50 -8.84 -31.56
N THR A 245 16.72 -8.28 -31.57
CA THR A 245 17.70 -8.43 -30.49
C THR A 245 17.40 -7.53 -29.29
N ARG A 246 16.45 -6.61 -29.44
CA ARG A 246 16.09 -5.55 -28.49
C ARG A 246 17.29 -4.73 -28.08
N SER A 247 18.07 -4.28 -29.06
CA SER A 247 19.09 -3.26 -28.78
C SER A 247 18.37 -1.94 -28.47
N TRP A 248 18.44 -1.51 -27.20
CA TRP A 248 17.78 -0.30 -26.73
C TRP A 248 18.66 0.91 -26.95
N LEU A 249 18.08 1.91 -27.62
CA LEU A 249 18.69 3.21 -27.82
C LEU A 249 18.00 4.22 -26.89
N SER A 250 18.77 5.19 -26.41
CA SER A 250 18.27 6.39 -25.74
C SER A 250 18.44 7.57 -26.69
N PRO A 251 17.40 7.95 -27.47
CA PRO A 251 17.50 9.06 -28.41
C PRO A 251 17.83 10.37 -27.69
N GLU A 252 18.64 11.22 -28.32
CA GLU A 252 18.87 12.58 -27.81
C GLU A 252 17.59 13.41 -27.94
N LEU A 253 17.18 14.03 -26.84
CA LEU A 253 16.08 14.99 -26.81
C LEU A 253 16.65 16.41 -26.99
N PRO A 254 15.90 17.35 -27.59
CA PRO A 254 16.35 18.72 -27.86
C PRO A 254 16.32 19.60 -26.60
N LEU A 255 16.83 19.08 -25.48
CA LEU A 255 16.78 19.68 -24.15
C LEU A 255 18.14 19.50 -23.48
N SER A 256 18.57 20.48 -22.69
CA SER A 256 19.76 20.31 -21.86
C SER A 256 19.50 19.29 -20.74
N PRO A 257 20.56 18.63 -20.22
CA PRO A 257 20.45 17.73 -19.07
C PRO A 257 19.74 18.36 -17.85
N ASP A 258 20.00 19.64 -17.59
CA ASP A 258 19.35 20.36 -16.49
C ASP A 258 17.82 20.55 -16.67
N VAL A 259 17.28 20.34 -17.87
CA VAL A 259 15.84 20.48 -18.16
C VAL A 259 15.18 19.11 -18.33
N ILE A 260 15.84 18.17 -19.00
CA ILE A 260 15.27 16.85 -19.28
C ILE A 260 14.92 16.10 -18.00
N ASP A 261 15.76 16.21 -16.97
CA ASP A 261 15.56 15.60 -15.66
C ASP A 261 14.41 16.23 -14.86
N LYS A 262 13.68 17.21 -15.40
CA LYS A 262 12.46 17.80 -14.79
C LYS A 262 11.17 17.33 -15.45
N LEU A 263 11.28 16.61 -16.57
CA LEU A 263 10.13 16.05 -17.27
C LEU A 263 9.89 14.62 -16.77
N ASP A 264 8.67 14.29 -16.38
CA ASP A 264 8.26 12.92 -16.12
C ASP A 264 7.27 12.52 -17.22
N PHE A 265 7.71 11.74 -18.22
CA PHE A 265 6.86 11.33 -19.33
C PHE A 265 5.82 10.31 -18.88
N ARG A 266 4.56 10.53 -19.25
CA ARG A 266 3.41 9.69 -18.88
C ARG A 266 2.66 9.14 -20.07
N ALA A 267 2.85 9.73 -21.24
CA ALA A 267 2.14 9.33 -22.45
C ALA A 267 3.10 9.25 -23.65
N ILE A 268 2.92 8.20 -24.46
CA ILE A 268 3.48 8.07 -25.81
C ILE A 268 2.32 7.82 -26.76
N ALA A 269 2.32 8.52 -27.90
CA ALA A 269 1.41 8.24 -29.00
C ALA A 269 2.19 8.16 -30.32
N SER A 270 1.69 7.37 -31.27
CA SER A 270 2.26 7.28 -32.62
C SER A 270 1.18 7.20 -33.68
N ALA A 271 1.43 7.80 -34.83
CA ALA A 271 0.57 7.74 -36.02
C ALA A 271 1.46 7.71 -37.28
N GLY A 272 1.65 6.51 -37.85
CA GLY A 272 2.61 6.31 -38.93
C GLY A 272 4.05 6.53 -38.45
N GLU A 273 4.79 7.43 -39.10
CA GLU A 273 6.18 7.76 -38.72
C GLU A 273 6.28 8.83 -37.61
N TYR A 274 5.15 9.41 -37.21
CA TYR A 274 5.12 10.46 -36.20
C TYR A 274 4.95 9.87 -34.80
N CYS A 275 5.67 10.43 -33.83
CA CYS A 275 5.58 10.07 -32.42
C CYS A 275 5.45 11.33 -31.56
N TRP A 276 4.75 11.22 -30.43
CA TRP A 276 4.57 12.29 -29.45
C TRP A 276 4.83 11.80 -28.03
N LEU A 277 5.42 12.66 -27.20
CA LEU A 277 5.63 12.43 -25.76
C LEU A 277 5.13 13.63 -24.96
N ALA A 278 4.37 13.36 -23.91
CA ALA A 278 3.96 14.36 -22.92
C ALA A 278 3.93 13.76 -21.52
N GLY A 279 3.79 14.62 -20.52
CA GLY A 279 3.73 14.18 -19.14
C GLY A 279 3.61 15.33 -18.16
N ASN A 280 4.54 15.37 -17.21
CA ASN A 280 4.55 16.32 -16.11
C ASN A 280 5.84 17.15 -16.11
N PRO A 281 5.79 18.50 -16.22
CA PRO A 281 4.59 19.32 -16.44
C PRO A 281 3.98 19.09 -17.84
N GLY A 282 2.69 19.35 -17.99
CA GLY A 282 2.00 19.17 -19.27
C GLY A 282 2.30 20.24 -20.32
N SER A 283 3.09 21.27 -19.97
CA SER A 283 3.39 22.42 -20.83
C SER A 283 4.34 22.07 -21.97
N CYS A 284 5.00 20.93 -21.88
CA CYS A 284 5.97 20.44 -22.85
C CYS A 284 5.42 19.23 -23.60
N LEU A 285 5.55 19.25 -24.91
CA LEU A 285 5.26 18.14 -25.81
C LEU A 285 6.48 17.92 -26.70
N LEU A 286 7.00 16.70 -26.78
CA LEU A 286 8.01 16.37 -27.77
C LEU A 286 7.33 15.69 -28.96
N ARG A 287 7.74 16.06 -30.17
CA ARG A 287 7.27 15.47 -31.42
C ARG A 287 8.44 14.96 -32.26
N SER A 288 8.27 13.79 -32.84
CA SER A 288 9.16 13.23 -33.86
C SER A 288 8.38 13.02 -35.16
N SER A 289 9.08 13.13 -36.30
CA SER A 289 8.57 12.80 -37.63
C SER A 289 9.33 11.66 -38.30
N ASP A 290 10.19 10.95 -37.57
CA ASP A 290 11.12 9.94 -38.07
C ASP A 290 11.18 8.70 -37.16
N ARG A 291 10.03 8.28 -36.64
CA ARG A 291 9.83 7.13 -35.73
C ARG A 291 10.51 7.26 -34.36
N GLY A 292 10.77 8.48 -33.90
CA GLY A 292 11.38 8.76 -32.60
C GLY A 292 12.91 8.81 -32.62
N ARG A 293 13.52 8.96 -33.80
CA ARG A 293 14.98 9.10 -33.95
C ARG A 293 15.43 10.51 -33.64
N THR A 294 14.68 11.52 -34.09
CA THR A 294 14.89 12.93 -33.75
C THR A 294 13.60 13.56 -33.22
N TRP A 295 13.76 14.52 -32.30
CA TRP A 295 12.66 15.13 -31.56
C TRP A 295 12.74 16.65 -31.60
N ARG A 296 11.57 17.30 -31.60
CA ARG A 296 11.39 18.75 -31.46
C ARG A 296 10.48 19.05 -30.27
N LEU A 297 10.83 20.07 -29.50
CA LEU A 297 9.99 20.60 -28.42
C LEU A 297 8.88 21.50 -28.97
N LEU A 298 7.67 21.26 -28.51
CA LEU A 298 6.44 22.02 -28.73
C LEU A 298 5.79 22.34 -27.37
N HIS A 299 4.83 23.26 -27.37
CA HIS A 299 4.12 23.68 -26.16
C HIS A 299 2.62 23.50 -26.28
N THR A 300 1.99 23.11 -25.17
CA THR A 300 0.54 22.94 -25.06
C THR A 300 -0.16 24.15 -24.44
N ASP A 301 0.62 25.10 -23.90
CA ASP A 301 0.18 26.23 -23.06
C ASP A 301 -0.60 25.83 -21.79
N GLN A 302 -0.61 24.54 -21.44
CA GLN A 302 -1.22 24.00 -20.23
C GLN A 302 -0.14 23.49 -19.27
N SER A 303 -0.07 24.00 -18.04
CA SER A 303 0.93 23.53 -17.07
C SER A 303 0.55 22.22 -16.38
N LEU A 304 -0.74 21.91 -16.27
CA LEU A 304 -1.24 20.73 -15.57
C LEU A 304 -0.72 19.42 -16.19
N PRO A 305 -0.47 18.36 -15.40
CA PRO A 305 0.02 17.09 -15.92
C PRO A 305 -0.87 16.51 -17.03
N ILE A 306 -0.26 16.02 -18.10
CA ILE A 306 -0.90 15.19 -19.13
C ILE A 306 -0.64 13.72 -18.79
N HIS A 307 -1.69 12.89 -18.78
CA HIS A 307 -1.63 11.47 -18.44
C HIS A 307 -1.67 10.58 -19.68
N ALA A 308 -2.47 10.93 -20.68
CA ALA A 308 -2.60 10.16 -21.91
C ALA A 308 -2.65 11.07 -23.14
N LEU A 309 -2.19 10.51 -24.26
CA LEU A 309 -2.19 11.10 -25.58
C LEU A 309 -2.74 10.09 -26.57
N GLN A 310 -3.48 10.56 -27.57
CA GLN A 310 -3.82 9.75 -28.72
C GLN A 310 -3.91 10.59 -29.99
N PHE A 311 -3.36 10.06 -31.07
CA PHE A 311 -3.42 10.66 -32.41
C PHE A 311 -4.08 9.67 -33.38
N VAL A 312 -5.08 10.16 -34.12
CA VAL A 312 -5.77 9.35 -35.16
C VAL A 312 -5.09 9.50 -36.52
N ASP A 313 -4.35 10.59 -36.72
CA ASP A 313 -3.50 10.85 -37.87
C ASP A 313 -2.36 11.81 -37.49
N LYS A 314 -1.53 12.19 -38.47
CA LYS A 314 -0.37 13.07 -38.26
C LYS A 314 -0.70 14.49 -37.77
N ASP A 315 -1.96 14.92 -37.93
CA ASP A 315 -2.41 16.28 -37.67
C ASP A 315 -3.38 16.34 -36.47
N ARG A 316 -4.19 15.29 -36.25
CA ARG A 316 -5.27 15.30 -35.24
C ARG A 316 -4.96 14.40 -34.06
N GLY A 317 -5.00 14.99 -32.86
CA GLY A 317 -4.82 14.26 -31.61
C GLY A 317 -5.45 14.95 -30.41
N TRP A 318 -5.53 14.20 -29.31
CA TRP A 318 -6.12 14.61 -28.04
C TRP A 318 -5.17 14.28 -26.89
N ALA A 319 -5.23 15.10 -25.84
CA ALA A 319 -4.49 14.94 -24.61
C ALA A 319 -5.45 15.06 -23.42
N VAL A 320 -5.29 14.20 -22.41
CA VAL A 320 -6.09 14.26 -21.18
C VAL A 320 -5.20 14.21 -19.94
N GLY A 321 -5.69 14.76 -18.82
CA GLY A 321 -4.90 14.79 -17.60
C GLY A 321 -5.62 15.34 -16.36
N ALA A 322 -4.88 16.01 -15.49
CA ALA A 322 -5.40 16.50 -14.21
C ALA A 322 -6.54 17.52 -14.37
N PHE A 323 -7.42 17.61 -13.36
CA PHE A 323 -8.59 18.51 -13.30
C PHE A 323 -9.54 18.38 -14.50
N GLY A 324 -9.79 17.16 -14.96
CA GLY A 324 -10.68 16.91 -16.10
C GLY A 324 -10.18 17.52 -17.41
N THR A 325 -8.89 17.88 -17.52
CA THR A 325 -8.37 18.57 -18.71
C THR A 325 -8.48 17.67 -19.94
N ILE A 326 -9.09 18.20 -21.00
CA ILE A 326 -9.08 17.62 -22.35
C ILE A 326 -8.62 18.70 -23.33
N LEU A 327 -7.56 18.41 -24.08
CA LEU A 327 -7.01 19.27 -25.14
C LEU A 327 -7.12 18.56 -26.49
N ALA A 328 -7.27 19.33 -27.57
CA ALA A 328 -7.22 18.81 -28.93
C ALA A 328 -6.29 19.63 -29.82
N THR A 329 -5.67 18.96 -30.79
CA THR A 329 -4.86 19.57 -31.85
C THR A 329 -5.38 19.13 -33.22
N VAL A 330 -5.19 20.01 -34.22
CA VAL A 330 -5.51 19.74 -35.64
C VAL A 330 -4.32 20.01 -36.56
N ASP A 331 -3.14 20.28 -36.00
CA ASP A 331 -1.89 20.61 -36.70
C ASP A 331 -0.69 19.76 -36.22
N GLY A 332 -0.96 18.63 -35.56
CA GLY A 332 0.05 17.68 -35.11
C GLY A 332 0.75 18.09 -33.82
N GLY A 333 0.09 18.92 -33.01
CA GLY A 333 0.56 19.39 -31.71
C GLY A 333 1.33 20.71 -31.75
N GLU A 334 1.32 21.43 -32.88
CA GLU A 334 1.90 22.79 -32.93
C GLU A 334 1.03 23.77 -32.13
N THR A 335 -0.30 23.57 -32.14
CA THR A 335 -1.24 24.28 -31.27
C THR A 335 -2.24 23.32 -30.62
N TRP A 336 -2.68 23.68 -29.41
CA TRP A 336 -3.66 22.92 -28.62
C TRP A 336 -4.81 23.82 -28.19
N THR A 337 -6.03 23.31 -28.34
CA THR A 337 -7.26 23.99 -27.91
C THR A 337 -7.89 23.23 -26.75
N PRO A 338 -8.16 23.89 -25.60
CA PRO A 338 -8.92 23.29 -24.51
C PRO A 338 -10.35 22.97 -24.95
N GLN A 339 -10.80 21.74 -24.70
CA GLN A 339 -12.16 21.26 -24.98
C GLN A 339 -12.99 21.08 -23.71
N HIS A 340 -12.35 20.68 -22.61
CA HIS A 340 -12.97 20.50 -21.30
C HIS A 340 -11.94 20.73 -20.19
N SER A 341 -12.37 21.25 -19.04
CA SER A 341 -11.56 21.40 -17.83
C SER A 341 -12.46 21.74 -16.64
N GLY A 342 -12.31 21.00 -15.53
CA GLY A 342 -12.92 21.32 -14.24
C GLY A 342 -12.13 22.34 -13.41
N GLY A 343 -10.99 22.78 -13.93
CA GLY A 343 -10.10 23.77 -13.32
C GLY A 343 -8.73 23.82 -14.02
N THR A 344 -8.05 24.96 -13.96
CA THR A 344 -6.75 25.17 -14.63
C THR A 344 -5.60 25.42 -13.65
N ARG A 345 -5.88 25.50 -12.35
CA ARG A 345 -4.88 25.67 -11.28
C ARG A 345 -5.42 25.22 -9.93
N ALA A 346 -4.52 24.94 -9.00
CA ALA A 346 -4.89 24.61 -7.64
C ALA A 346 -5.28 25.88 -6.85
N SER A 347 -6.20 25.75 -5.91
CA SER A 347 -6.39 26.74 -4.84
C SER A 347 -5.46 26.45 -3.66
N LEU A 348 -5.38 25.16 -3.30
CA LEU A 348 -4.59 24.64 -2.19
C LEU A 348 -3.53 23.67 -2.72
N LEU A 349 -2.27 23.87 -2.35
CA LEU A 349 -1.20 22.90 -2.61
C LEU A 349 -0.60 22.43 -1.28
N GLY A 350 -0.71 21.14 -1.00
CA GLY A 350 -0.02 20.47 0.11
C GLY A 350 1.36 19.98 -0.32
N LEU A 351 2.40 20.37 0.40
CA LEU A 351 3.79 19.95 0.19
C LEU A 351 4.26 19.25 1.46
N PHE A 352 4.22 17.91 1.43
CA PHE A 352 4.50 17.08 2.59
C PHE A 352 5.68 16.15 2.32
N ALA A 353 6.49 15.94 3.36
CA ALA A 353 7.58 14.98 3.30
C ALA A 353 7.06 13.59 2.93
N GLU A 354 6.07 13.11 3.68
CA GLU A 354 5.57 11.73 3.58
C GLU A 354 4.04 11.69 3.41
N PRO A 355 3.49 10.63 2.80
CA PRO A 355 2.04 10.49 2.62
C PRO A 355 1.25 10.45 3.94
N SER A 356 1.85 9.90 5.01
CA SER A 356 1.24 9.87 6.35
C SER A 356 1.12 11.25 7.02
N ASP A 357 1.82 12.26 6.52
CA ASP A 357 1.74 13.63 7.04
C ASP A 357 0.57 14.43 6.47
N VAL A 358 -0.09 13.91 5.43
CA VAL A 358 -1.14 14.61 4.71
C VAL A 358 -2.38 14.75 5.62
N PRO A 359 -2.83 15.99 5.93
CA PRO A 359 -3.96 16.22 6.82
C PRO A 359 -5.27 16.12 6.03
N LEU A 360 -5.78 14.89 5.90
CA LEU A 360 -6.92 14.57 5.06
C LEU A 360 -8.21 15.30 5.45
N GLU A 361 -8.37 15.63 6.73
CA GLU A 361 -9.48 16.45 7.25
C GLU A 361 -9.41 17.92 6.79
N VAL A 362 -8.23 18.46 6.50
CA VAL A 362 -8.07 19.79 5.88
C VAL A 362 -8.63 19.74 4.46
N LEU A 363 -8.32 18.68 3.70
CA LEU A 363 -8.88 18.49 2.36
C LEU A 363 -10.39 18.29 2.40
N ALA A 364 -10.91 17.49 3.33
CA ALA A 364 -12.35 17.29 3.50
C ALA A 364 -13.09 18.62 3.75
N ARG A 365 -12.51 19.52 4.57
CA ARG A 365 -13.08 20.85 4.83
C ARG A 365 -13.02 21.75 3.59
N TYR A 366 -11.83 22.07 3.10
CA TYR A 366 -11.71 23.12 2.09
C TYR A 366 -11.99 22.61 0.68
N CYS A 367 -11.59 21.39 0.36
CA CYS A 367 -11.82 20.82 -0.97
C CYS A 367 -13.21 20.21 -1.06
N GLY A 368 -13.59 19.43 -0.06
CA GLY A 368 -14.90 18.77 0.02
C GLY A 368 -16.03 19.76 0.25
N ASP A 369 -16.07 20.40 1.42
CA ASP A 369 -17.19 21.25 1.80
C ASP A 369 -17.20 22.59 1.06
N GLU A 370 -16.06 23.28 1.02
CA GLU A 370 -15.96 24.63 0.44
C GLU A 370 -15.67 24.63 -1.07
N GLY A 371 -15.18 23.52 -1.63
CA GLY A 371 -15.02 23.32 -3.07
C GLY A 371 -13.72 23.76 -3.70
N TYR A 372 -12.71 24.11 -2.92
CA TYR A 372 -11.41 24.50 -3.47
C TYR A 372 -10.73 23.31 -4.15
N LEU A 373 -10.09 23.54 -5.29
CA LEU A 373 -9.29 22.49 -5.95
C LEU A 373 -7.98 22.30 -5.19
N GLY A 374 -7.82 21.12 -4.61
CA GLY A 374 -6.69 20.78 -3.74
C GLY A 374 -5.76 19.77 -4.38
N VAL A 375 -4.47 20.00 -4.25
CA VAL A 375 -3.41 19.12 -4.75
C VAL A 375 -2.47 18.77 -3.61
N VAL A 376 -1.95 17.54 -3.61
CA VAL A 376 -0.92 17.11 -2.68
C VAL A 376 0.30 16.58 -3.43
N GLU A 377 1.48 17.08 -3.10
CA GLU A 377 2.76 16.50 -3.50
C GLU A 377 3.42 15.89 -2.26
N SER A 378 3.65 14.58 -2.31
CA SER A 378 4.54 13.90 -1.38
C SER A 378 5.96 13.90 -1.95
N LEU A 379 6.90 14.38 -1.16
CA LEU A 379 8.27 14.60 -1.64
C LEU A 379 9.08 13.33 -1.60
N THR A 380 8.87 12.47 -0.62
CA THR A 380 9.70 11.30 -0.40
C THR A 380 8.97 10.00 -0.65
N ARG A 381 9.75 8.93 -0.85
CA ARG A 381 9.26 7.57 -1.04
C ARG A 381 10.15 6.57 -0.30
N ARG A 382 9.53 5.51 0.22
CA ARG A 382 10.20 4.49 1.05
C ARG A 382 10.27 3.11 0.39
N ASP A 383 9.74 2.97 -0.81
CA ASP A 383 9.67 1.69 -1.54
C ASP A 383 10.98 1.27 -2.24
N VAL A 384 12.06 2.04 -2.06
CA VAL A 384 13.39 1.73 -2.63
C VAL A 384 14.06 0.53 -1.94
N GLU A 385 13.72 0.24 -0.68
CA GLU A 385 14.37 -0.82 0.12
C GLU A 385 13.40 -1.91 0.60
N THR A 386 12.09 -1.79 0.31
CA THR A 386 11.10 -2.82 0.66
C THR A 386 10.91 -3.80 -0.50
N THR A 387 11.52 -4.97 -0.38
CA THR A 387 11.42 -6.09 -1.34
C THR A 387 10.11 -6.89 -1.22
N SER A 388 9.14 -6.43 -0.42
CA SER A 388 7.85 -7.12 -0.27
C SER A 388 7.03 -6.98 -1.55
N ALA A 389 7.08 -8.03 -2.38
CA ALA A 389 6.44 -8.12 -3.70
C ALA A 389 4.90 -7.98 -3.71
N MET A 390 4.26 -7.92 -2.53
CA MET A 390 2.79 -7.86 -2.40
C MET A 390 2.27 -6.64 -1.63
N GLY A 391 3.15 -5.71 -1.23
CA GLY A 391 2.75 -4.47 -0.56
C GLY A 391 2.19 -3.45 -1.54
N VAL A 392 0.91 -3.11 -1.43
CA VAL A 392 0.26 -2.10 -2.28
C VAL A 392 0.96 -0.75 -2.17
N ASP A 393 1.25 -0.21 -3.35
CA ASP A 393 2.00 1.02 -3.58
C ASP A 393 1.50 2.23 -2.78
N GLU A 394 2.44 2.90 -2.11
CA GLU A 394 2.24 4.14 -1.38
C GLU A 394 1.80 5.32 -2.27
N GLU A 395 2.29 5.44 -3.51
CA GLU A 395 1.87 6.48 -4.47
C GLU A 395 0.38 6.34 -4.84
N GLN A 396 -0.07 5.11 -5.18
CA GLN A 396 -1.47 4.82 -5.43
C GLN A 396 -2.35 5.01 -4.20
N ARG A 397 -1.89 4.61 -3.01
CA ARG A 397 -2.62 4.84 -1.77
C ARG A 397 -2.81 6.34 -1.55
N LEU A 398 -1.75 7.14 -1.63
CA LEU A 398 -1.80 8.60 -1.52
C LEU A 398 -2.85 9.19 -2.46
N ALA A 399 -2.82 8.83 -3.74
CA ALA A 399 -3.80 9.29 -4.72
C ALA A 399 -5.24 8.92 -4.31
N ALA A 400 -5.48 7.66 -3.93
CA ALA A 400 -6.79 7.20 -3.49
C ALA A 400 -7.29 7.93 -2.23
N GLY A 401 -6.42 8.13 -1.23
CA GLY A 401 -6.74 8.82 0.02
C GLY A 401 -7.08 10.31 -0.19
N VAL A 402 -6.29 10.99 -1.02
CA VAL A 402 -6.53 12.41 -1.37
C VAL A 402 -7.83 12.57 -2.15
N VAL A 403 -8.09 11.72 -3.15
CA VAL A 403 -9.35 11.75 -3.93
C VAL A 403 -10.56 11.45 -3.05
N ALA A 404 -10.45 10.45 -2.14
CA ALA A 404 -11.48 10.12 -1.17
C ALA A 404 -11.72 11.28 -0.18
N ALA A 405 -10.70 12.05 0.18
CA ALA A 405 -10.81 13.25 1.01
C ALA A 405 -11.35 14.48 0.23
N SER A 406 -11.82 14.29 -1.00
CA SER A 406 -12.30 15.32 -1.93
C SER A 406 -11.22 16.23 -2.54
N GLY A 407 -9.94 15.89 -2.36
CA GLY A 407 -8.83 16.48 -3.11
C GLY A 407 -8.92 16.13 -4.59
N SER A 408 -8.29 16.93 -5.43
CA SER A 408 -8.44 16.85 -6.89
C SER A 408 -7.31 16.05 -7.55
N TYR A 409 -6.12 16.03 -6.96
CA TYR A 409 -4.97 15.33 -7.52
C TYR A 409 -3.88 15.09 -6.46
N ALA A 410 -3.08 14.02 -6.61
CA ALA A 410 -1.89 13.79 -5.81
C ALA A 410 -0.73 13.20 -6.61
N ASN A 411 0.50 13.41 -6.16
CA ASN A 411 1.70 12.89 -6.79
C ASN A 411 2.79 12.61 -5.74
N THR A 412 3.64 11.61 -6.01
CA THR A 412 4.84 11.30 -5.21
C THR A 412 6.08 11.49 -6.07
N SER A 413 7.11 12.16 -5.56
CA SER A 413 8.36 12.35 -6.30
C SER A 413 9.25 11.10 -6.25
N TRP A 414 9.82 10.74 -7.39
CA TRP A 414 10.84 9.68 -7.46
C TRP A 414 12.24 10.14 -7.02
N ARG A 415 12.49 11.46 -7.01
CA ARG A 415 13.83 12.08 -6.86
C ARG A 415 14.36 12.08 -5.43
N PHE A 416 13.50 11.97 -4.43
CA PHE A 416 13.89 12.09 -3.02
C PHE A 416 13.60 10.80 -2.24
N PRO A 417 14.22 9.67 -2.61
CA PRO A 417 14.06 8.46 -1.83
C PRO A 417 14.62 8.67 -0.44
N LEU A 418 13.95 8.12 0.56
CA LEU A 418 14.50 8.03 1.91
C LEU A 418 14.99 6.61 2.15
N ARG A 419 16.18 6.50 2.73
CA ARG A 419 16.69 5.24 3.27
C ARG A 419 15.96 4.96 4.58
N GLN A 420 14.90 4.17 4.48
CA GLN A 420 14.07 3.57 5.54
C GLN A 420 13.47 4.43 6.66
N SER A 421 12.32 3.95 7.14
CA SER A 421 11.50 4.50 8.21
C SER A 421 12.04 4.19 9.61
N GLY A 422 12.04 5.17 10.51
CA GLY A 422 12.34 4.96 11.93
C GLY A 422 13.80 5.19 12.33
N THR A 423 14.61 5.81 11.47
CA THR A 423 15.93 6.32 11.84
C THR A 423 15.89 7.85 11.87
N SER A 424 16.35 8.46 12.95
CA SER A 424 16.55 9.92 13.00
C SER A 424 17.79 10.27 12.19
N MET A 425 17.62 10.60 10.91
CA MET A 425 18.72 11.07 10.05
C MET A 425 18.99 12.56 10.29
N SER A 426 20.26 12.97 10.23
CA SER A 426 20.60 14.39 10.17
C SER A 426 20.20 15.00 8.83
N ALA A 427 20.01 16.32 8.78
CA ALA A 427 19.66 17.02 7.54
C ALA A 427 20.73 16.82 6.46
N ASP A 428 22.01 16.84 6.85
CA ASP A 428 23.14 16.63 5.94
C ASP A 428 23.16 15.21 5.37
N ALA A 429 22.81 14.20 6.15
CA ALA A 429 22.75 12.81 5.68
C ALA A 429 21.61 12.60 4.67
N ILE A 430 20.44 13.21 4.93
CA ILE A 430 19.30 13.18 4.00
C ILE A 430 19.68 13.88 2.69
N ALA A 431 20.23 15.10 2.78
CA ALA A 431 20.64 15.87 1.62
C ALA A 431 21.73 15.14 0.81
N LEU A 432 22.72 14.56 1.47
CA LEU A 432 23.77 13.76 0.82
C LEU A 432 23.19 12.52 0.12
N GLY A 433 22.25 11.81 0.75
CA GLY A 433 21.57 10.65 0.14
C GLY A 433 20.83 11.02 -1.15
N TRP A 434 20.14 12.16 -1.14
CA TRP A 434 19.53 12.71 -2.36
C TRP A 434 20.59 13.13 -3.37
N SER A 435 21.70 13.71 -2.93
CA SER A 435 22.78 14.10 -3.83
C SER A 435 23.40 12.92 -4.55
N LEU A 436 23.67 11.83 -3.83
CA LEU A 436 24.21 10.58 -4.40
C LEU A 436 23.23 9.93 -5.38
N THR A 437 21.93 10.01 -5.09
CA THR A 437 20.89 9.44 -5.96
C THR A 437 20.76 10.19 -7.28
N ASN A 438 20.85 11.52 -7.24
CA ASN A 438 20.53 12.37 -8.39
C ASN A 438 21.78 12.92 -9.12
N GLY A 439 22.97 12.81 -8.52
CA GLY A 439 24.21 13.37 -9.07
C GLY A 439 24.30 14.90 -9.02
N ALA A 440 23.48 15.56 -8.19
CA ALA A 440 23.39 17.02 -8.02
C ALA A 440 23.17 17.37 -6.54
N ASP A 441 23.32 18.62 -6.12
CA ASP A 441 23.06 19.00 -4.72
C ASP A 441 21.58 18.75 -4.33
N GLY A 442 21.36 17.84 -3.38
CA GLY A 442 20.03 17.38 -2.99
C GLY A 442 19.13 18.47 -2.39
N SER A 443 19.71 19.43 -1.67
CA SER A 443 18.97 20.56 -1.08
C SER A 443 18.54 21.56 -2.15
N GLN A 444 19.44 21.91 -3.08
CA GLN A 444 19.13 22.75 -4.23
C GLN A 444 18.13 22.07 -5.17
N LEU A 445 18.24 20.76 -5.35
CA LEU A 445 17.30 19.97 -6.15
C LEU A 445 15.89 19.96 -5.54
N LEU A 446 15.78 19.80 -4.21
CA LEU A 446 14.51 19.90 -3.50
C LEU A 446 13.87 21.28 -3.71
N GLU A 447 14.65 22.35 -3.49
CA GLU A 447 14.16 23.70 -3.71
C GLU A 447 13.69 23.93 -5.15
N GLU A 448 14.49 23.52 -6.14
CA GLU A 448 14.15 23.67 -7.55
C GLU A 448 12.87 22.91 -7.93
N TYR A 449 12.72 21.69 -7.41
CA TYR A 449 11.52 20.87 -7.57
C TYR A 449 10.28 21.55 -6.98
N LEU A 450 10.38 22.11 -5.77
CA LEU A 450 9.28 22.81 -5.14
C LEU A 450 8.89 24.07 -5.93
N VAL A 451 9.86 24.84 -6.44
CA VAL A 451 9.60 25.99 -7.31
C VAL A 451 8.85 25.55 -8.57
N LEU A 452 9.28 24.45 -9.20
CA LEU A 452 8.62 23.86 -10.36
C LEU A 452 7.14 23.55 -10.05
N ARG A 453 6.87 22.87 -8.93
CA ARG A 453 5.49 22.50 -8.53
C ARG A 453 4.62 23.72 -8.21
N ILE A 454 5.16 24.75 -7.56
CA ILE A 454 4.40 25.98 -7.29
C ILE A 454 4.06 26.70 -8.60
N ARG A 455 5.02 26.86 -9.53
CA ARG A 455 4.79 27.50 -10.84
C ARG A 455 3.85 26.69 -11.75
N GLN A 456 3.87 25.37 -11.61
CA GLN A 456 2.99 24.47 -12.34
C GLN A 456 1.54 24.58 -11.84
N TRP A 457 1.33 24.37 -10.54
CA TRP A 457 -0.01 24.29 -9.94
C TRP A 457 -0.63 25.65 -9.66
N ARG A 458 0.18 26.70 -9.53
CA ARG A 458 -0.25 28.10 -9.30
C ARG A 458 -1.23 28.24 -8.13
N PRO A 459 -0.88 27.77 -6.92
CA PRO A 459 -1.75 27.81 -5.74
C PRO A 459 -1.84 29.20 -5.10
N GLU A 460 -2.99 29.53 -4.52
CA GLU A 460 -3.10 30.72 -3.65
C GLU A 460 -2.56 30.43 -2.25
N VAL A 461 -2.75 29.20 -1.77
CA VAL A 461 -2.40 28.76 -0.43
C VAL A 461 -1.55 27.49 -0.53
N VAL A 462 -0.41 27.50 0.16
CA VAL A 462 0.45 26.34 0.34
C VAL A 462 0.36 25.87 1.78
N ILE A 463 0.19 24.57 2.00
CA ILE A 463 0.24 23.95 3.33
C ILE A 463 1.38 22.93 3.42
N THR A 464 2.04 22.88 4.57
CA THR A 464 3.11 21.93 4.88
C THR A 464 3.01 21.49 6.34
N ARG A 465 3.90 20.61 6.81
CA ARG A 465 3.95 20.17 8.21
C ARG A 465 4.70 21.19 9.07
N SER A 466 4.26 21.38 10.31
CA SER A 466 4.96 22.26 11.26
C SER A 466 6.32 21.72 11.66
N SER A 467 7.33 22.60 11.71
CA SER A 467 8.63 22.34 12.35
C SER A 467 8.51 22.56 13.87
N ASP A 468 7.77 21.70 14.59
CA ASP A 468 7.72 21.81 16.06
C ASP A 468 9.11 21.42 16.62
N PRO A 469 9.84 22.35 17.27
CA PRO A 469 11.18 22.07 17.80
C PRO A 469 11.18 20.94 18.85
N ARG A 470 10.03 20.67 19.47
CA ARG A 470 9.87 19.62 20.50
C ARG A 470 9.79 18.21 19.92
N ARG A 471 9.53 18.06 18.62
CA ARG A 471 9.35 16.75 17.96
C ARG A 471 10.59 16.21 17.27
N ASN A 472 11.67 16.99 17.19
CA ASN A 472 12.92 16.62 16.52
C ASN A 472 12.70 16.00 15.12
N ASP A 473 11.72 16.52 14.36
CA ASP A 473 11.36 16.05 13.02
C ASP A 473 12.20 16.81 11.98
N VAL A 474 13.39 16.29 11.72
CA VAL A 474 14.40 16.90 10.84
C VAL A 474 13.87 17.06 9.42
N LEU A 475 13.21 16.02 8.89
CA LEU A 475 12.71 16.02 7.51
C LEU A 475 11.56 17.01 7.33
N ALA A 476 10.58 17.05 8.24
CA ALA A 476 9.52 18.05 8.17
C ALA A 476 10.07 19.48 8.27
N THR A 477 11.13 19.69 9.06
CA THR A 477 11.80 20.98 9.19
C THR A 477 12.50 21.38 7.89
N MET A 478 13.27 20.47 7.27
CA MET A 478 13.92 20.70 5.97
C MET A 478 12.90 21.06 4.89
N VAL A 479 11.81 20.29 4.81
CA VAL A 479 10.73 20.52 3.83
C VAL A 479 10.06 21.86 4.08
N SER A 480 9.67 22.18 5.32
CA SER A 480 9.00 23.44 5.65
C SER A 480 9.86 24.66 5.31
N GLN A 481 11.16 24.61 5.60
CA GLN A 481 12.11 25.65 5.22
C GLN A 481 12.26 25.78 3.70
N ALA A 482 12.40 24.65 2.99
CA ALA A 482 12.50 24.65 1.53
C ALA A 482 11.22 25.21 0.87
N VAL A 483 10.04 24.94 1.43
CA VAL A 483 8.75 25.49 0.96
C VAL A 483 8.71 27.01 1.07
N LEU A 484 9.20 27.59 2.16
CA LEU A 484 9.25 29.05 2.34
C LEU A 484 10.16 29.70 1.29
N THR A 485 11.35 29.15 1.06
CA THR A 485 12.28 29.67 0.06
C THR A 485 11.76 29.47 -1.37
N ALA A 486 11.20 28.29 -1.67
CA ALA A 486 10.63 27.99 -2.98
C ALA A 486 9.44 28.90 -3.31
N THR A 487 8.65 29.29 -2.32
CA THR A 487 7.54 30.23 -2.50
C THR A 487 8.03 31.61 -2.97
N GLN A 488 9.13 32.11 -2.39
CA GLN A 488 9.74 33.37 -2.81
C GLN A 488 10.34 33.26 -4.22
N LYS A 489 11.08 32.17 -4.49
CA LYS A 489 11.72 31.91 -5.79
C LYS A 489 10.72 31.64 -6.91
N ALA A 490 9.53 31.10 -6.61
CA ALA A 490 8.47 30.91 -7.59
C ALA A 490 7.97 32.24 -8.17
N ALA A 491 7.96 33.32 -7.35
CA ALA A 491 7.59 34.66 -7.77
C ALA A 491 8.73 35.42 -8.47
N ASP A 492 9.99 35.04 -8.22
CA ASP A 492 11.17 35.68 -8.80
C ASP A 492 11.44 35.22 -10.24
N PRO A 493 11.41 36.10 -11.25
CA PRO A 493 11.73 35.75 -12.64
C PRO A 493 13.21 35.40 -12.88
N ALA A 494 14.13 35.76 -11.98
CA ALA A 494 15.55 35.41 -12.08
C ALA A 494 15.85 33.99 -11.58
N ALA A 495 14.98 33.41 -10.75
CA ALA A 495 15.17 32.07 -10.21
C ALA A 495 14.78 30.99 -11.24
N TYR A 496 15.70 30.05 -11.50
CA TYR A 496 15.49 28.90 -12.37
C TYR A 496 14.87 29.27 -13.73
N THR A 497 15.54 30.16 -14.47
CA THR A 497 15.04 30.75 -15.73
C THR A 497 14.64 29.72 -16.78
N ASN A 498 15.29 28.54 -16.79
CA ASN A 498 14.94 27.43 -17.69
C ASN A 498 13.50 26.93 -17.51
N GLN A 499 12.94 27.00 -16.30
CA GLN A 499 11.54 26.64 -16.07
C GLN A 499 10.58 27.61 -16.77
N LEU A 500 10.98 28.87 -16.96
CA LEU A 500 10.18 29.87 -17.65
C LEU A 500 10.42 29.81 -19.17
N GLN A 501 11.69 29.83 -19.58
CA GLN A 501 12.09 29.96 -20.98
C GLN A 501 11.95 28.67 -21.77
N VAL A 502 12.19 27.51 -21.15
CA VAL A 502 12.18 26.20 -21.81
C VAL A 502 10.93 25.40 -21.46
N LEU A 503 10.50 25.38 -20.19
CA LEU A 503 9.28 24.65 -19.80
C LEU A 503 7.99 25.45 -20.02
N GLY A 504 8.07 26.73 -20.41
CA GLY A 504 6.91 27.58 -20.65
C GLY A 504 6.06 27.89 -19.42
N LEU A 505 6.60 27.72 -18.21
CA LEU A 505 5.91 28.05 -16.97
C LEU A 505 5.96 29.56 -16.70
N LYS A 506 5.13 30.02 -15.77
CA LYS A 506 5.04 31.43 -15.38
C LYS A 506 5.48 31.59 -13.93
N THR A 507 5.97 32.77 -13.58
CA THR A 507 6.17 33.14 -12.18
C THR A 507 4.82 33.13 -11.46
N TRP A 508 4.86 32.85 -10.16
CA TRP A 508 3.66 32.77 -9.36
C TRP A 508 3.90 33.20 -7.91
N GLU A 509 3.07 34.11 -7.42
CA GLU A 509 3.11 34.60 -6.04
C GLU A 509 2.04 33.89 -5.21
N VAL A 510 2.47 33.13 -4.21
CA VAL A 510 1.57 32.48 -3.24
C VAL A 510 1.14 33.50 -2.19
N LYS A 511 -0.15 33.57 -1.88
CA LYS A 511 -0.68 34.54 -0.91
C LYS A 511 -0.43 34.13 0.53
N LYS A 512 -0.46 32.83 0.84
CA LYS A 512 -0.22 32.30 2.19
C LYS A 512 0.53 30.97 2.17
N VAL A 513 1.44 30.83 3.12
CA VAL A 513 2.07 29.55 3.48
C VAL A 513 1.70 29.24 4.93
N CYS A 514 1.12 28.06 5.16
CA CYS A 514 0.67 27.63 6.48
C CYS A 514 1.27 26.27 6.87
N ALA A 515 1.54 26.08 8.15
CA ALA A 515 1.92 24.81 8.74
C ALA A 515 0.73 24.16 9.42
N VAL A 516 0.60 22.85 9.29
CA VAL A 516 -0.43 22.06 9.97
C VAL A 516 0.18 21.44 11.24
N THR A 517 -0.55 21.54 12.35
CA THR A 517 -0.11 21.13 13.70
C THR A 517 -1.11 20.16 14.33
N ASP A 518 -0.70 19.33 15.29
CA ASP A 518 -1.60 18.34 15.93
C ASP A 518 -2.72 18.92 16.79
N GLY A 519 -2.57 20.17 17.21
CA GLY A 519 -3.60 20.88 17.95
C GLY A 519 -3.52 22.38 17.68
N PRO A 520 -4.60 23.12 17.96
CA PRO A 520 -4.63 24.56 17.78
C PRO A 520 -3.60 25.22 18.71
N SER A 521 -2.72 26.06 18.16
CA SER A 521 -1.86 26.95 18.93
C SER A 521 -2.66 28.14 19.47
N SER A 522 -2.18 28.79 20.54
CA SER A 522 -2.81 29.99 21.09
C SER A 522 -2.82 31.11 20.05
N GLY A 523 -3.97 31.35 19.42
CA GLY A 523 -4.15 32.35 18.36
C GLY A 523 -4.00 31.84 16.91
N GLY A 524 -3.79 30.53 16.72
CA GLY A 524 -3.74 29.89 15.39
C GLY A 524 -5.12 29.56 14.83
N MET A 525 -5.18 29.28 13.52
CA MET A 525 -6.39 28.79 12.85
C MET A 525 -6.68 27.35 13.31
N GLY A 526 -7.96 26.96 13.27
CA GLY A 526 -8.38 25.63 13.73
C GLY A 526 -9.51 25.03 12.90
N ILE A 527 -9.46 23.70 12.74
CA ILE A 527 -10.55 22.89 12.22
C ILE A 527 -11.13 22.07 13.35
N ASP A 528 -12.45 22.15 13.55
CA ASP A 528 -13.19 21.19 14.37
C ASP A 528 -13.75 20.12 13.43
N THR A 529 -13.29 18.87 13.56
CA THR A 529 -13.68 17.80 12.63
C THR A 529 -15.09 17.28 12.91
N SER A 530 -15.70 17.65 14.04
CA SER A 530 -17.11 17.36 14.30
C SER A 530 -18.07 18.28 13.53
N GLN A 531 -17.54 19.35 12.91
CA GLN A 531 -18.35 20.26 12.10
C GLN A 531 -18.99 19.53 10.92
N LEU A 532 -20.25 19.87 10.65
CA LEU A 532 -20.99 19.37 9.50
C LEU A 532 -20.45 19.99 8.21
N ALA A 533 -20.09 19.15 7.26
CA ALA A 533 -19.86 19.56 5.88
C ALA A 533 -21.19 19.52 5.11
N THR A 534 -21.75 20.70 4.86
CA THR A 534 -23.05 20.87 4.21
C THR A 534 -23.07 20.24 2.82
N ARG A 535 -21.97 20.34 2.06
CA ARG A 535 -21.88 19.75 0.73
C ARG A 535 -21.74 18.23 0.75
N LEU A 536 -21.09 17.69 1.77
CA LEU A 536 -20.79 16.26 1.89
C LEU A 536 -21.91 15.49 2.62
N GLY A 537 -22.84 16.20 3.26
CA GLY A 537 -23.94 15.61 4.02
C GLY A 537 -23.49 14.82 5.25
N ARG A 538 -22.28 15.06 5.77
CA ARG A 538 -21.70 14.32 6.91
C ARG A 538 -20.68 15.20 7.64
N SER A 539 -20.21 14.77 8.80
CA SER A 539 -19.13 15.50 9.48
C SER A 539 -17.79 15.39 8.73
N ILE A 540 -16.90 16.36 8.95
CA ILE A 540 -15.52 16.30 8.41
C ILE A 540 -14.79 15.04 8.90
N HIS A 541 -15.02 14.64 10.15
CA HIS A 541 -14.48 13.43 10.74
C HIS A 541 -14.87 12.17 9.97
N GLU A 542 -16.17 11.97 9.74
CA GLU A 542 -16.71 10.80 9.01
C GLU A 542 -16.28 10.80 7.54
N HIS A 543 -16.06 11.96 6.93
CA HIS A 543 -15.55 12.01 5.56
C HIS A 543 -14.07 11.64 5.49
N ALA A 544 -13.26 12.10 6.44
CA ALA A 544 -11.82 11.85 6.46
C ALA A 544 -11.45 10.43 6.92
N SER A 545 -12.29 9.75 7.71
CA SER A 545 -11.99 8.41 8.29
C SER A 545 -11.61 7.38 7.22
N GLN A 546 -12.36 7.34 6.12
CA GLN A 546 -12.09 6.43 4.99
C GLN A 546 -10.73 6.72 4.33
N SER A 547 -10.36 7.99 4.20
CA SER A 547 -9.07 8.37 3.64
C SER A 547 -7.91 7.98 4.55
N TYR A 548 -8.06 8.15 5.86
CA TYR A 548 -7.07 7.70 6.84
C TYR A 548 -6.83 6.19 6.75
N ALA A 549 -7.90 5.42 6.57
CA ALA A 549 -7.83 3.99 6.38
C ALA A 549 -7.08 3.55 5.10
N LEU A 550 -7.05 4.40 4.07
CA LEU A 550 -6.27 4.14 2.85
C LEU A 550 -4.78 4.48 3.06
N MET A 551 -4.46 5.44 3.94
CA MET A 551 -3.08 5.85 4.23
C MET A 551 -2.39 4.89 5.21
N HIS A 552 -3.08 4.50 6.28
CA HIS A 552 -2.51 3.76 7.39
C HIS A 552 -2.98 2.29 7.39
N LYS A 553 -2.05 1.37 7.63
CA LYS A 553 -2.37 -0.07 7.82
C LYS A 553 -3.05 -0.29 9.17
N GLU A 554 -2.55 0.42 10.18
CA GLU A 554 -3.14 0.47 11.50
C GLU A 554 -4.23 1.53 11.57
N TRP A 555 -5.18 1.32 12.47
CA TRP A 555 -6.21 2.31 12.71
C TRP A 555 -5.60 3.57 13.30
N THR A 556 -5.82 4.69 12.63
CA THR A 556 -5.43 6.02 13.13
C THR A 556 -6.70 6.87 13.28
N PRO A 557 -7.00 7.39 14.49
CA PRO A 557 -8.15 8.26 14.68
C PRO A 557 -7.97 9.57 13.92
N VAL A 558 -9.02 10.02 13.24
CA VAL A 558 -9.07 11.40 12.74
C VAL A 558 -9.08 12.35 13.93
N PRO A 559 -8.15 13.33 14.02
CA PRO A 559 -8.10 14.22 15.18
C PRO A 559 -9.38 15.03 15.35
N ARG A 560 -9.84 15.17 16.60
CA ARG A 560 -11.05 15.98 16.91
C ARG A 560 -10.88 17.45 16.53
N LYS A 561 -9.65 17.96 16.65
CA LYS A 561 -9.26 19.30 16.23
C LYS A 561 -7.95 19.25 15.48
N ARG A 562 -7.82 20.10 14.47
CA ARG A 562 -6.57 20.34 13.77
C ARG A 562 -6.14 21.79 13.90
N GLY A 563 -4.87 22.03 14.21
CA GLY A 563 -4.31 23.38 14.21
C GLY A 563 -3.67 23.74 12.88
N ILE A 564 -3.72 25.01 12.52
CA ILE A 564 -3.05 25.57 11.36
C ILE A 564 -2.37 26.88 11.78
N GLU A 565 -1.07 26.95 11.57
CA GLU A 565 -0.21 28.10 11.86
C GLU A 565 0.13 28.84 10.57
N LEU A 566 0.08 30.17 10.59
CA LEU A 566 0.48 31.00 9.45
C LEU A 566 2.01 31.20 9.49
N LEU A 567 2.72 30.70 8.48
CA LEU A 567 4.19 30.87 8.38
C LEU A 567 4.57 32.13 7.60
N SER A 568 3.86 32.42 6.51
CA SER A 568 4.10 33.58 5.64
C SER A 568 2.82 34.02 4.93
N SER A 569 2.69 35.33 4.68
CA SER A 569 1.52 35.92 4.02
C SER A 569 1.85 37.23 3.31
N THR A 570 1.32 37.42 2.11
CA THR A 570 1.31 38.74 1.43
C THR A 570 0.09 39.58 1.84
N LEU A 571 -0.88 38.98 2.53
CA LEU A 571 -2.09 39.62 3.05
C LEU A 571 -1.88 40.20 4.46
N PRO A 572 -2.66 41.22 4.87
CA PRO A 572 -2.58 41.79 6.21
C PRO A 572 -2.80 40.74 7.32
N PRO A 573 -2.00 40.74 8.41
CA PRO A 573 -2.05 39.69 9.44
C PRO A 573 -3.44 39.47 10.04
N ALA A 574 -4.22 40.53 10.27
CA ALA A 574 -5.57 40.46 10.86
C ALA A 574 -6.61 39.74 9.99
N ILE A 575 -6.36 39.62 8.68
CA ILE A 575 -7.19 38.87 7.73
C ILE A 575 -6.57 37.48 7.50
N ALA A 576 -5.24 37.43 7.37
CA ALA A 576 -4.51 36.22 7.03
C ALA A 576 -4.67 35.11 8.08
N SER A 577 -4.76 35.45 9.37
CA SER A 577 -4.83 34.51 10.49
C SER A 577 -6.24 33.98 10.83
N ARG A 578 -7.28 34.38 10.09
CA ARG A 578 -8.66 33.96 10.38
C ARG A 578 -8.97 32.55 9.90
N ASP A 579 -8.62 32.26 8.65
CA ASP A 579 -8.83 30.98 7.98
C ASP A 579 -7.90 30.88 6.74
N LEU A 580 -7.67 29.68 6.19
CA LEU A 580 -6.79 29.44 5.04
C LEU A 580 -7.13 30.40 3.88
N PHE A 581 -8.40 30.47 3.49
CA PHE A 581 -8.84 31.29 2.35
C PHE A 581 -9.37 32.69 2.72
N SER A 582 -9.30 33.09 3.99
CA SER A 582 -9.68 34.46 4.38
C SER A 582 -8.81 35.50 3.66
N GLY A 583 -9.44 36.43 2.95
CA GLY A 583 -8.75 37.44 2.12
C GLY A 583 -8.28 36.93 0.75
N VAL A 584 -8.54 35.67 0.40
CA VAL A 584 -8.24 35.08 -0.90
C VAL A 584 -9.54 34.98 -1.71
N ALA A 585 -9.71 35.87 -2.69
CA ALA A 585 -10.93 35.89 -3.50
C ALA A 585 -10.84 34.87 -4.66
N ILE A 586 -11.50 33.72 -4.51
CA ILE A 586 -11.68 32.70 -5.56
C ILE A 586 -13.19 32.41 -5.65
N ALA A 587 -13.79 32.77 -6.79
CA ALA A 587 -15.23 32.62 -7.00
C ALA A 587 -15.63 31.14 -7.17
N ASN A 588 -16.85 30.78 -6.77
CA ASN A 588 -17.40 29.45 -7.05
C ASN A 588 -17.50 29.23 -8.57
N GLY A 589 -17.10 28.07 -9.05
CA GLY A 589 -17.06 27.73 -10.48
C GLY A 589 -15.95 28.44 -11.28
N SER A 590 -14.98 29.05 -10.61
CA SER A 590 -13.80 29.65 -11.25
C SER A 590 -12.72 28.60 -11.56
N GLU A 591 -11.59 29.05 -12.07
CA GLU A 591 -10.49 28.20 -12.52
C GLU A 591 -9.82 27.36 -11.42
N ALA A 592 -10.13 27.61 -10.15
CA ALA A 592 -9.54 26.96 -8.98
C ALA A 592 -10.56 26.48 -7.93
N ARG A 593 -11.87 26.60 -8.18
CA ARG A 593 -12.93 26.25 -7.21
C ARG A 593 -14.18 25.72 -7.89
N ARG A 594 -14.69 24.59 -7.41
CA ARG A 594 -15.91 23.93 -7.90
C ARG A 594 -17.14 24.84 -7.79
N VAL A 595 -18.13 24.59 -8.65
CA VAL A 595 -19.46 25.21 -8.56
C VAL A 595 -20.12 24.80 -7.25
N GLU A 596 -20.95 25.68 -6.69
CA GLU A 596 -21.68 25.42 -5.45
C GLU A 596 -22.66 24.25 -5.61
N GLY A 597 -22.57 23.26 -4.71
CA GLY A 597 -23.44 22.09 -4.68
C GLY A 597 -24.69 22.31 -3.83
N HIS A 598 -25.77 21.58 -4.11
CA HIS A 598 -26.93 21.55 -3.24
C HIS A 598 -26.64 20.67 -2.01
N PRO A 599 -27.08 21.04 -0.79
CA PRO A 599 -26.87 20.23 0.41
C PRO A 599 -27.49 18.83 0.25
N GLN A 600 -26.76 17.78 0.60
CA GLN A 600 -27.36 16.45 0.75
C GLN A 600 -28.19 16.43 2.04
N ALA A 601 -29.45 16.01 1.94
CA ALA A 601 -30.38 15.98 3.08
C ALA A 601 -30.03 14.82 4.02
N THR A 602 -29.15 15.06 4.99
CA THR A 602 -28.87 14.10 6.08
C THR A 602 -29.58 14.56 7.36
N SER A 603 -30.14 13.62 8.13
CA SER A 603 -30.95 13.97 9.28
C SER A 603 -30.08 14.46 10.45
N LEU A 604 -30.38 15.63 11.00
CA LEU A 604 -29.76 16.14 12.24
C LEU A 604 -29.90 15.15 13.43
N ALA A 605 -30.82 14.18 13.33
CA ALA A 605 -31.07 13.15 14.33
C ALA A 605 -29.94 12.09 14.36
N GLU A 606 -29.49 11.60 13.20
CA GLU A 606 -28.41 10.61 13.10
C GLU A 606 -27.10 11.13 13.71
N LEU A 607 -26.78 12.41 13.53
CA LEU A 607 -25.55 13.03 14.03
C LEU A 607 -25.52 13.18 15.57
N ARG A 608 -26.69 13.41 16.20
CA ARG A 608 -26.80 13.38 17.67
C ARG A 608 -26.59 11.97 18.22
N ILE A 609 -27.07 10.96 17.50
CA ILE A 609 -26.91 9.55 17.87
C ILE A 609 -25.42 9.19 17.84
N VAL A 610 -24.68 9.49 16.77
CA VAL A 610 -23.23 9.17 16.68
C VAL A 610 -22.43 9.79 17.83
N THR A 611 -22.65 11.07 18.14
CA THR A 611 -21.94 11.74 19.24
C THR A 611 -22.31 11.17 20.62
N GLN A 612 -23.59 10.79 20.82
CA GLN A 612 -24.04 10.12 22.04
C GLN A 612 -23.42 8.73 22.18
N LYS A 613 -23.34 7.96 21.09
CA LYS A 613 -22.73 6.62 21.08
C LYS A 613 -21.21 6.67 21.30
N GLN A 614 -20.50 7.68 20.78
CA GLN A 614 -19.07 7.88 21.10
C GLN A 614 -18.82 8.11 22.60
N ARG A 615 -19.68 8.86 23.29
CA ARG A 615 -19.61 8.98 24.76
C ARG A 615 -19.94 7.67 25.47
N ALA A 616 -20.84 6.87 24.92
CA ALA A 616 -21.14 5.53 25.43
C ALA A 616 -19.92 4.59 25.31
N ILE A 617 -19.12 4.69 24.23
CA ILE A 617 -17.85 3.95 24.09
C ILE A 617 -16.88 4.30 25.22
N GLU A 618 -16.67 5.59 25.51
CA GLU A 618 -15.77 6.02 26.60
C GLU A 618 -16.23 5.46 27.96
N LEU A 619 -17.55 5.42 28.20
CA LEU A 619 -18.13 4.84 29.41
C LEU A 619 -17.97 3.31 29.49
N LEU A 620 -18.16 2.59 28.37
CA LEU A 620 -17.94 1.14 28.29
C LEU A 620 -16.48 0.79 28.60
N LEU A 621 -15.54 1.55 28.03
CA LEU A 621 -14.10 1.33 28.25
C LEU A 621 -13.70 1.57 29.71
N THR A 622 -14.21 2.63 30.33
CA THR A 622 -13.95 2.95 31.75
C THR A 622 -14.41 1.81 32.68
N ARG A 623 -15.48 1.09 32.32
CA ARG A 623 -15.98 -0.06 33.08
C ARG A 623 -15.20 -1.33 32.80
N ALA A 624 -14.86 -1.60 31.53
CA ALA A 624 -14.07 -2.77 31.15
C ALA A 624 -12.64 -2.76 31.72
N SER A 625 -12.10 -1.57 32.05
CA SER A 625 -10.86 -1.43 32.81
C SER A 625 -11.00 -1.71 34.31
N ALA A 626 -12.22 -1.67 34.87
CA ALA A 626 -12.47 -1.72 36.31
C ALA A 626 -12.93 -3.11 36.82
N ASP A 627 -13.68 -3.88 36.04
CA ASP A 627 -14.26 -5.17 36.46
C ASP A 627 -14.00 -6.31 35.46
N ALA A 628 -14.06 -7.56 35.93
CA ALA A 628 -14.10 -8.76 35.09
C ALA A 628 -15.49 -8.91 34.46
N GLU A 629 -15.72 -8.22 33.34
CA GLU A 629 -16.97 -8.28 32.59
C GLU A 629 -17.17 -9.65 31.91
N SER A 630 -18.35 -10.27 32.06
CA SER A 630 -18.66 -11.51 31.33
C SER A 630 -18.98 -11.22 29.85
N LEU A 631 -18.56 -12.11 28.94
CA LEU A 631 -18.83 -12.01 27.49
C LEU A 631 -20.34 -11.85 27.17
N ALA A 632 -21.22 -12.46 27.97
CA ALA A 632 -22.66 -12.33 27.79
C ALA A 632 -23.18 -10.92 28.12
N SER A 633 -22.70 -10.31 29.23
CA SER A 633 -23.03 -8.93 29.61
C SER A 633 -22.47 -7.94 28.58
N TRP A 634 -21.26 -8.20 28.10
CA TRP A 634 -20.61 -7.43 27.05
C TRP A 634 -21.43 -7.46 25.74
N SER A 635 -21.83 -8.64 25.25
CA SER A 635 -22.56 -8.77 23.98
C SER A 635 -23.85 -7.97 23.95
N ALA A 636 -24.64 -8.01 25.04
CA ALA A 636 -25.90 -7.26 25.12
C ALA A 636 -25.68 -5.73 25.06
N GLN A 637 -24.56 -5.23 25.61
CA GLN A 637 -24.22 -3.81 25.58
C GLN A 637 -23.74 -3.36 24.18
N ILE A 638 -23.02 -4.22 23.46
CA ILE A 638 -22.60 -3.97 22.08
C ILE A 638 -23.80 -3.86 21.15
N ASP A 639 -24.76 -4.79 21.25
CA ASP A 639 -26.00 -4.75 20.46
C ASP A 639 -26.78 -3.44 20.67
N GLU A 640 -26.81 -2.92 21.90
CA GLU A 640 -27.39 -1.62 22.21
C GLU A 640 -26.56 -0.46 21.64
N LEU A 641 -25.24 -0.55 21.68
CA LEU A 641 -24.33 0.49 21.21
C LEU A 641 -24.51 0.74 19.71
N VAL A 642 -24.60 -0.32 18.91
CA VAL A 642 -24.73 -0.21 17.45
C VAL A 642 -26.16 -0.10 16.95
N ARG A 643 -27.15 -0.23 17.85
CA ARG A 643 -28.56 -0.05 17.50
C ARG A 643 -28.79 1.34 16.91
N ASP A 644 -29.54 1.38 15.81
CA ASP A 644 -29.94 2.58 15.05
C ASP A 644 -28.80 3.30 14.31
N LEU A 645 -27.61 2.69 14.19
CA LEU A 645 -26.51 3.22 13.38
C LEU A 645 -26.59 2.74 11.94
N SER A 646 -26.08 3.58 11.02
CA SER A 646 -25.83 3.13 9.64
C SER A 646 -24.75 2.03 9.63
N PRO A 647 -24.71 1.14 8.63
CA PRO A 647 -23.70 0.09 8.55
C PRO A 647 -22.26 0.59 8.61
N ILE A 648 -22.00 1.80 8.06
CA ILE A 648 -20.69 2.45 8.10
C ILE A 648 -20.35 2.87 9.53
N ALA A 649 -21.22 3.67 10.16
CA ALA A 649 -20.97 4.15 11.52
C ALA A 649 -20.90 3.01 12.55
N GLY A 650 -21.76 1.99 12.40
CA GLY A 650 -21.75 0.80 13.24
C GLY A 650 -20.47 -0.02 13.09
N GLY A 651 -20.02 -0.26 11.85
CA GLY A 651 -18.76 -0.96 11.58
C GLY A 651 -17.54 -0.23 12.12
N GLU A 652 -17.45 1.08 11.90
CA GLU A 652 -16.38 1.93 12.44
C GLU A 652 -16.37 1.93 13.97
N ILE A 653 -17.53 2.08 14.62
CA ILE A 653 -17.63 2.09 16.09
C ILE A 653 -17.18 0.75 16.68
N LEU A 654 -17.59 -0.38 16.12
CA LEU A 654 -17.15 -1.70 16.61
C LEU A 654 -15.64 -1.87 16.44
N PHE A 655 -15.09 -1.46 15.30
CA PHE A 655 -13.66 -1.57 15.09
C PHE A 655 -12.88 -0.66 16.04
N GLN A 656 -13.31 0.59 16.22
CA GLN A 656 -12.72 1.52 17.19
C GLN A 656 -12.74 0.92 18.60
N LEU A 657 -13.86 0.35 19.01
CA LEU A 657 -13.98 -0.30 20.30
C LEU A 657 -13.02 -1.50 20.42
N SER A 658 -12.87 -2.32 19.37
CA SER A 658 -11.88 -3.39 19.39
C SER A 658 -10.44 -2.89 19.52
N GLN A 659 -10.09 -1.78 18.87
CA GLN A 659 -8.76 -1.18 19.00
C GLN A 659 -8.52 -0.71 20.44
N ARG A 660 -9.53 -0.09 21.06
CA ARG A 660 -9.47 0.32 22.46
C ARG A 660 -9.33 -0.87 23.41
N TYR A 661 -10.00 -1.99 23.14
CA TYR A 661 -9.78 -3.22 23.89
C TYR A 661 -8.36 -3.76 23.74
N ARG A 662 -7.75 -3.66 22.55
CA ARG A 662 -6.34 -4.02 22.34
C ARG A 662 -5.39 -3.12 23.14
N GLU A 663 -5.63 -1.81 23.16
CA GLU A 663 -4.80 -0.84 23.92
C GLU A 663 -4.76 -1.17 25.43
N ILE A 664 -5.88 -1.66 25.99
CA ILE A 664 -5.94 -2.11 27.39
C ILE A 664 -5.68 -3.63 27.56
N ARG A 665 -5.14 -4.30 26.53
CA ARG A 665 -4.75 -5.71 26.49
C ARG A 665 -5.89 -6.70 26.80
N ARG A 666 -7.11 -6.34 26.44
CA ARG A 666 -8.31 -7.20 26.48
C ARG A 666 -8.56 -7.84 25.10
N TYR A 667 -7.59 -8.63 24.61
CA TYR A 667 -7.64 -9.17 23.24
C TYR A 667 -8.84 -10.09 22.96
N GLU A 668 -9.33 -10.83 23.96
CA GLU A 668 -10.54 -11.64 23.82
C GLU A 668 -11.78 -10.79 23.50
N LEU A 669 -11.95 -9.66 24.21
CA LEU A 669 -13.03 -8.71 23.94
C LEU A 669 -12.83 -8.02 22.59
N ALA A 670 -11.59 -7.71 22.21
CA ALA A 670 -11.29 -7.19 20.88
C ALA A 670 -11.72 -8.18 19.78
N CYS A 671 -11.34 -9.45 19.92
CA CYS A 671 -11.71 -10.53 19.01
C CYS A 671 -13.23 -10.72 18.93
N ALA A 672 -13.91 -10.77 20.07
CA ALA A 672 -15.37 -10.86 20.13
C ALA A 672 -16.04 -9.66 19.45
N THR A 673 -15.52 -8.44 19.65
CA THR A 673 -16.02 -7.21 19.01
C THR A 673 -15.88 -7.28 17.49
N LEU A 674 -14.74 -7.76 17.00
CA LEU A 674 -14.46 -7.92 15.57
C LEU A 674 -15.31 -9.04 14.94
N GLN A 675 -15.51 -10.15 15.64
CA GLN A 675 -16.44 -11.20 15.22
C GLN A 675 -17.89 -10.69 15.13
N HIS A 676 -18.27 -9.81 16.06
CA HIS A 676 -19.55 -9.12 16.01
C HIS A 676 -19.67 -8.19 14.78
N LEU A 677 -18.61 -7.44 14.47
CA LEU A 677 -18.52 -6.60 13.27
C LEU A 677 -18.70 -7.44 12.00
N ILE A 678 -17.96 -8.55 11.88
CA ILE A 678 -18.04 -9.47 10.73
C ILE A 678 -19.46 -10.00 10.54
N ARG A 679 -20.15 -10.35 11.64
CA ARG A 679 -21.50 -10.88 11.64
C ARG A 679 -22.55 -9.84 11.24
N MET A 680 -22.49 -8.65 11.84
CA MET A 680 -23.49 -7.60 11.65
C MET A 680 -23.32 -6.84 10.34
N TYR A 681 -22.07 -6.61 9.93
CA TYR A 681 -21.73 -5.79 8.77
C TYR A 681 -20.78 -6.55 7.82
N PRO A 682 -21.19 -7.70 7.27
CA PRO A 682 -20.30 -8.59 6.51
C PRO A 682 -19.76 -7.97 5.21
N THR A 683 -20.36 -6.90 4.68
CA THR A 683 -19.84 -6.18 3.51
C THR A 683 -19.03 -4.94 3.86
N HIS A 684 -18.85 -4.63 5.15
CA HIS A 684 -18.13 -3.45 5.58
C HIS A 684 -16.62 -3.58 5.26
N PRO A 685 -15.93 -2.52 4.83
CA PRO A 685 -14.48 -2.57 4.54
C PRO A 685 -13.64 -3.12 5.70
N LEU A 686 -14.01 -2.77 6.94
CA LEU A 686 -13.34 -3.25 8.17
C LEU A 686 -13.53 -4.74 8.44
N SER A 687 -14.51 -5.40 7.82
CA SER A 687 -14.76 -6.83 8.03
C SER A 687 -13.62 -7.70 7.49
N ASP A 688 -12.91 -7.24 6.47
CA ASP A 688 -11.74 -7.95 5.94
C ASP A 688 -10.56 -7.87 6.92
N ALA A 689 -10.28 -6.67 7.45
CA ALA A 689 -9.25 -6.47 8.48
C ALA A 689 -9.59 -7.23 9.77
N ALA A 690 -10.87 -7.24 10.16
CA ALA A 690 -11.38 -8.00 11.29
C ALA A 690 -11.14 -9.50 11.13
N ILE A 691 -11.40 -10.07 9.93
CA ILE A 691 -11.18 -11.50 9.68
C ILE A 691 -9.71 -11.86 9.82
N VAL A 692 -8.83 -11.07 9.20
CA VAL A 692 -7.37 -11.28 9.23
C VAL A 692 -6.90 -11.27 10.67
N TRP A 693 -7.19 -10.19 11.39
CA TRP A 693 -6.74 -10.03 12.78
C TRP A 693 -7.27 -11.15 13.69
N CYS A 694 -8.55 -11.53 13.58
CA CYS A 694 -9.10 -12.60 14.40
C CYS A 694 -8.42 -13.94 14.14
N ILE A 695 -8.12 -14.28 12.88
CA ILE A 695 -7.44 -15.53 12.55
C ILE A 695 -5.99 -15.51 13.04
N GLU A 696 -5.26 -14.42 12.84
CA GLU A 696 -3.88 -14.27 13.32
C GLU A 696 -3.83 -14.33 14.86
N TYR A 697 -4.72 -13.60 15.55
CA TYR A 697 -4.81 -13.64 17.01
C TYR A 697 -5.14 -15.03 17.55
N LEU A 698 -6.09 -15.75 16.93
CA LEU A 698 -6.48 -17.09 17.37
C LEU A 698 -5.43 -18.16 17.02
N ALA A 699 -4.54 -17.91 16.05
CA ALA A 699 -3.41 -18.78 15.72
C ALA A 699 -2.21 -18.55 16.64
N SER A 700 -2.06 -17.31 17.12
CA SER A 700 -0.86 -16.85 17.83
C SER A 700 -0.64 -17.57 19.16
N GLU A 701 0.47 -18.31 19.23
CA GLU A 701 0.93 -18.89 20.49
C GLU A 701 1.67 -17.85 21.33
N GLU A 702 2.44 -16.96 20.70
CA GLU A 702 3.26 -15.95 21.36
C GLU A 702 2.41 -14.94 22.15
N VAL A 703 1.34 -14.41 21.55
CA VAL A 703 0.43 -13.47 22.23
C VAL A 703 -0.33 -14.18 23.36
N SER A 704 -0.68 -15.44 23.17
CA SER A 704 -1.37 -16.26 24.17
C SER A 704 -0.49 -16.46 25.41
N LEU A 705 0.77 -16.82 25.20
CA LEU A 705 1.79 -16.99 26.25
C LEU A 705 2.10 -15.69 26.98
N ALA A 706 2.34 -14.60 26.24
CA ALA A 706 2.77 -13.31 26.80
C ALA A 706 1.76 -12.68 27.77
N PHE A 707 0.46 -12.93 27.58
CA PHE A 707 -0.61 -12.26 28.33
C PHE A 707 -1.58 -13.22 29.04
N GLY A 708 -1.27 -14.51 29.11
CA GLY A 708 -2.08 -15.50 29.82
C GLY A 708 -3.50 -15.65 29.29
N SER A 709 -3.72 -15.37 27.99
CA SER A 709 -4.96 -15.76 27.32
C SER A 709 -4.99 -17.29 27.22
N PRO A 710 -6.16 -17.96 27.25
CA PRO A 710 -6.22 -19.42 27.18
C PRO A 710 -5.46 -19.87 25.93
N PRO A 711 -4.37 -20.65 26.08
CA PRO A 711 -3.58 -21.08 24.94
C PRO A 711 -4.49 -21.89 24.00
N PRO A 712 -4.28 -21.83 22.67
CA PRO A 712 -4.81 -22.86 21.79
C PRO A 712 -4.26 -24.20 22.32
N LEU A 713 -5.10 -25.00 22.96
CA LEU A 713 -4.68 -26.20 23.67
C LEU A 713 -3.88 -27.12 22.72
N GLY A 714 -2.59 -27.23 22.98
CA GLY A 714 -1.65 -28.02 22.20
C GLY A 714 -0.33 -28.33 22.91
N SER A 715 -0.13 -27.98 24.17
CA SER A 715 0.94 -28.56 24.98
C SER A 715 0.47 -29.93 25.48
N HIS A 716 0.82 -31.00 24.76
CA HIS A 716 1.28 -32.29 25.30
C HIS A 716 1.37 -33.34 24.17
N GLN A 717 2.60 -33.80 23.94
CA GLN A 717 3.00 -35.03 23.23
C GLN A 717 2.58 -35.15 21.76
N VAL A 718 3.39 -34.55 20.87
CA VAL A 718 3.63 -35.16 19.56
C VAL A 718 4.30 -36.52 19.80
N GLN A 719 3.50 -37.58 19.78
CA GLN A 719 4.04 -38.91 19.51
C GLN A 719 4.74 -38.82 18.16
N GLN A 720 6.06 -39.00 18.16
CA GLN A 720 6.87 -39.22 16.96
C GLN A 720 6.23 -40.37 16.16
N ALA A 721 5.41 -40.02 15.16
CA ALA A 721 5.10 -40.95 14.10
C ALA A 721 6.39 -41.10 13.30
N SER A 722 7.04 -42.25 13.44
CA SER A 722 8.26 -42.60 12.74
C SER A 722 8.14 -42.28 11.25
N ALA A 723 9.13 -41.56 10.73
CA ALA A 723 9.25 -41.08 9.35
C ALA A 723 9.40 -42.19 8.28
N THR A 724 8.78 -43.34 8.48
CA THR A 724 8.96 -44.54 7.63
C THR A 724 7.67 -45.02 6.97
N ASP A 725 6.48 -44.60 7.43
CA ASP A 725 5.21 -45.06 6.85
C ASP A 725 4.52 -44.06 5.89
N ALA A 726 4.99 -42.82 5.82
CA ALA A 726 4.45 -41.79 4.90
C ALA A 726 5.06 -41.84 3.48
N PHE A 727 5.97 -42.79 3.19
CA PHE A 727 6.72 -42.82 1.92
C PHE A 727 6.33 -43.96 0.96
N ASN A 728 5.37 -44.83 1.30
CA ASN A 728 5.01 -46.01 0.48
C ASN A 728 3.58 -46.08 -0.05
N ALA A 729 2.80 -44.99 -0.01
CA ALA A 729 1.53 -44.91 -0.75
C ALA A 729 1.69 -44.08 -2.03
N ALA A 730 2.59 -44.53 -2.92
CA ALA A 730 2.67 -44.02 -4.28
C ALA A 730 1.54 -44.63 -5.13
N LEU A 731 0.73 -43.77 -5.72
CA LEU A 731 -0.19 -44.08 -6.82
C LEU A 731 0.56 -44.78 -7.98
N PRO A 732 -0.14 -45.63 -8.78
CA PRO A 732 0.47 -46.36 -9.89
C PRO A 732 0.89 -45.41 -11.05
N PRO A 733 1.91 -45.77 -11.83
CA PRO A 733 2.40 -44.94 -12.93
C PRO A 733 1.49 -45.05 -14.17
N GLY A 734 1.07 -43.91 -14.72
CA GLY A 734 0.55 -43.82 -16.11
C GLY A 734 -0.85 -43.26 -16.33
N VAL A 735 -1.22 -42.11 -15.74
CA VAL A 735 -2.46 -41.40 -16.13
C VAL A 735 -2.15 -39.92 -16.38
N ASP A 736 -2.52 -39.44 -17.57
CA ASP A 736 -2.44 -38.04 -17.99
C ASP A 736 -3.23 -37.12 -17.05
N ARG A 737 -2.64 -35.98 -16.70
CA ARG A 737 -3.24 -34.99 -15.79
C ARG A 737 -4.19 -34.05 -16.55
N GLU A 738 -5.48 -34.37 -16.54
CA GLU A 738 -6.53 -33.34 -16.53
C GLU A 738 -6.92 -33.05 -15.08
N LEU A 739 -6.87 -31.78 -14.68
CA LEU A 739 -7.29 -31.30 -13.36
C LEU A 739 -8.82 -31.41 -13.24
N GLU A 740 -9.32 -32.54 -12.76
CA GLU A 740 -10.70 -32.63 -12.28
C GLU A 740 -10.80 -32.03 -10.86
N VAL A 741 -11.55 -30.93 -10.77
CA VAL A 741 -12.05 -30.37 -9.51
C VAL A 741 -13.03 -31.36 -8.90
N THR A 742 -12.59 -32.15 -7.92
CA THR A 742 -13.50 -33.07 -7.22
C THR A 742 -14.50 -32.30 -6.37
N HIS A 743 -15.78 -32.41 -6.73
CA HIS A 743 -16.93 -32.01 -5.94
C HIS A 743 -16.85 -32.61 -4.52
N TYR A 744 -16.75 -31.74 -3.52
CA TYR A 744 -16.83 -32.12 -2.11
C TYR A 744 -18.30 -32.36 -1.73
N ASP A 745 -18.54 -33.39 -0.93
CA ASP A 745 -19.86 -33.97 -0.64
C ASP A 745 -20.78 -32.99 0.12
N SER A 746 -21.82 -32.51 -0.58
CA SER A 746 -22.82 -31.48 -0.20
C SER A 746 -23.76 -31.83 0.98
N ARG A 747 -23.41 -32.75 1.88
CA ARG A 747 -24.30 -33.18 2.98
C ARG A 747 -24.03 -32.56 4.35
N ALA A 748 -22.99 -31.75 4.51
CA ALA A 748 -22.75 -30.97 5.74
C ALA A 748 -23.44 -29.58 5.76
N GLU A 749 -24.28 -29.28 4.77
CA GLU A 749 -24.83 -27.95 4.46
C GLU A 749 -25.97 -27.43 5.38
N ARG A 750 -26.07 -27.85 6.65
CA ARG A 750 -27.20 -27.41 7.52
C ARG A 750 -26.86 -26.88 8.91
N ALA A 751 -25.59 -26.69 9.26
CA ALA A 751 -25.23 -25.93 10.46
C ALA A 751 -24.98 -24.46 10.09
N GLY A 752 -26.07 -23.74 9.86
CA GLY A 752 -26.07 -22.30 9.63
C GLY A 752 -25.70 -21.49 10.88
N PHE A 753 -25.39 -20.22 10.66
CA PHE A 753 -25.06 -19.13 11.59
C PHE A 753 -26.03 -18.88 12.77
N ASP A 754 -26.96 -19.80 13.07
CA ASP A 754 -28.04 -19.64 14.07
C ASP A 754 -27.77 -20.35 15.41
N ALA A 755 -26.67 -21.08 15.57
CA ALA A 755 -26.27 -21.55 16.89
C ALA A 755 -25.58 -20.41 17.65
N PRO A 756 -25.96 -20.10 18.92
CA PRO A 756 -25.04 -19.37 19.79
C PRO A 756 -23.79 -20.24 19.85
N VAL A 757 -22.69 -19.77 19.24
CA VAL A 757 -21.45 -20.53 19.18
C VAL A 757 -20.85 -20.50 20.58
N ASP A 758 -21.34 -21.40 21.43
CA ASP A 758 -20.76 -21.81 22.71
C ASP A 758 -19.56 -22.73 22.41
N VAL A 759 -18.71 -22.33 21.46
CA VAL A 759 -17.44 -23.02 21.17
C VAL A 759 -16.40 -22.31 22.02
N THR A 760 -16.14 -22.90 23.18
CA THR A 760 -15.11 -22.42 24.10
C THR A 760 -13.71 -22.52 23.49
N ASP A 761 -13.50 -23.38 22.49
CA ASP A 761 -12.21 -23.63 21.85
C ASP A 761 -11.82 -22.54 20.82
N PRO A 762 -10.73 -21.78 21.04
CA PRO A 762 -10.18 -20.81 20.09
C PRO A 762 -9.82 -21.40 18.71
N LEU A 763 -9.25 -22.62 18.65
CA LEU A 763 -8.79 -23.22 17.40
C LEU A 763 -9.96 -23.59 16.48
N GLN A 764 -11.02 -24.14 17.05
CA GLN A 764 -12.23 -24.47 16.29
C GLN A 764 -12.92 -23.21 15.74
N ARG A 765 -12.91 -22.09 16.49
CA ARG A 765 -13.39 -20.79 16.01
C ARG A 765 -12.57 -20.28 14.83
N LEU A 766 -11.24 -20.39 14.90
CA LEU A 766 -10.34 -20.03 13.80
C LEU A 766 -10.67 -20.81 12.54
N ILE A 767 -10.74 -22.14 12.62
CA ILE A 767 -10.96 -23.00 11.45
C ILE A 767 -12.30 -22.69 10.79
N LEU A 768 -13.37 -22.55 11.58
CA LEU A 768 -14.69 -22.19 11.04
C LEU A 768 -14.66 -20.82 10.32
N GLN A 769 -13.94 -19.85 10.89
CA GLN A 769 -13.79 -18.53 10.30
C GLN A 769 -12.96 -18.58 9.01
N ALA A 770 -11.91 -19.40 8.97
CA ALA A 770 -11.07 -19.64 7.81
C ALA A 770 -11.83 -20.33 6.67
N GLU A 771 -12.60 -21.39 6.96
CA GLU A 771 -13.45 -22.08 5.98
C GLU A 771 -14.49 -21.13 5.38
N ASN A 772 -15.12 -20.28 6.21
CA ASN A 772 -16.06 -19.28 5.74
C ASN A 772 -15.38 -18.23 4.85
N ALA A 773 -14.18 -17.75 5.22
CA ALA A 773 -13.39 -16.85 4.40
C ALA A 773 -13.01 -17.49 3.06
N GLN A 774 -12.61 -18.76 3.06
CA GLN A 774 -12.29 -19.52 1.84
C GLN A 774 -13.47 -19.59 0.87
N HIS A 775 -14.69 -19.81 1.38
CA HIS A 775 -15.89 -19.91 0.54
C HIS A 775 -16.42 -18.55 0.07
N ARG A 776 -16.49 -17.56 0.98
CA ARG A 776 -17.16 -16.27 0.72
C ARG A 776 -16.23 -15.17 0.26
N ARG A 777 -14.94 -15.25 0.58
CA ARG A 777 -13.90 -14.25 0.28
C ARG A 777 -12.61 -14.92 -0.20
N PRO A 778 -12.64 -15.64 -1.33
CA PRO A 778 -11.49 -16.41 -1.82
C PRO A 778 -10.25 -15.55 -2.06
N ALA A 779 -10.42 -14.29 -2.47
CA ALA A 779 -9.32 -13.35 -2.62
C ALA A 779 -8.61 -13.07 -1.29
N LEU A 780 -9.36 -12.84 -0.22
CA LEU A 780 -8.79 -12.67 1.12
C LEU A 780 -8.12 -13.96 1.61
N PHE A 781 -8.74 -15.12 1.41
CA PHE A 781 -8.17 -16.41 1.81
C PHE A 781 -6.95 -16.83 0.97
N SER A 782 -6.71 -16.18 -0.17
CA SER A 782 -5.51 -16.42 -0.97
C SER A 782 -4.23 -15.84 -0.34
N GLU A 783 -4.38 -14.88 0.58
CA GLU A 783 -3.25 -14.23 1.25
C GLU A 783 -2.41 -15.23 2.04
N PRO A 784 -1.09 -15.32 1.78
CA PRO A 784 -0.24 -16.28 2.46
C PRO A 784 -0.24 -16.13 3.99
N ARG A 785 -0.16 -14.91 4.53
CA ARG A 785 -0.19 -14.68 6.00
C ARG A 785 -1.38 -15.39 6.67
N LEU A 786 -2.56 -15.28 6.06
CA LEU A 786 -3.77 -15.94 6.57
C LEU A 786 -3.68 -17.46 6.45
N ARG A 787 -3.16 -17.95 5.33
CA ARG A 787 -2.99 -19.39 5.08
C ARG A 787 -1.97 -20.03 6.03
N PHE A 788 -0.87 -19.35 6.33
CA PHE A 788 0.13 -19.86 7.26
C PHE A 788 -0.41 -19.94 8.69
N ALA A 789 -1.14 -18.92 9.16
CA ALA A 789 -1.85 -18.97 10.44
C ALA A 789 -2.82 -20.16 10.52
N VAL A 790 -3.60 -20.40 9.47
CA VAL A 790 -4.52 -21.55 9.41
C VAL A 790 -3.77 -22.88 9.34
N ALA A 791 -2.66 -22.95 8.61
CA ALA A 791 -1.83 -24.14 8.53
C ALA A 791 -1.18 -24.47 9.89
N ALA A 792 -0.70 -23.46 10.62
CA ALA A 792 -0.19 -23.60 11.98
C ALA A 792 -1.27 -24.16 12.92
N ALA A 793 -2.49 -23.61 12.89
CA ALA A 793 -3.62 -24.14 13.66
C ALA A 793 -3.92 -25.63 13.33
N TYR A 794 -3.87 -26.02 12.06
CA TYR A 794 -4.01 -27.43 11.68
C TYR A 794 -2.87 -28.32 12.20
N ARG A 795 -1.63 -27.81 12.23
CA ARG A 795 -0.49 -28.53 12.84
C ARG A 795 -0.71 -28.74 14.33
N THR A 796 -1.17 -27.72 15.05
CA THR A 796 -1.47 -27.80 16.49
C THR A 796 -2.55 -28.84 16.79
N GLN A 797 -3.55 -29.01 15.91
CA GLN A 797 -4.55 -30.08 16.01
C GLN A 797 -4.06 -31.47 15.56
N GLY A 798 -2.81 -31.61 15.12
CA GLY A 798 -2.26 -32.85 14.57
C GLY A 798 -2.72 -33.17 13.14
N ASN A 799 -3.43 -32.27 12.45
CA ASN A 799 -3.90 -32.46 11.08
C ASN A 799 -2.85 -32.01 10.04
N LEU A 800 -1.72 -32.71 10.01
CA LEU A 800 -0.58 -32.38 9.14
C LEU A 800 -0.96 -32.39 7.65
N ASN A 801 -1.88 -33.26 7.23
CA ASN A 801 -2.35 -33.34 5.85
C ASN A 801 -3.11 -32.09 5.40
N ALA A 802 -3.86 -31.43 6.29
CA ALA A 802 -4.51 -30.16 5.98
C ALA A 802 -3.49 -29.03 5.87
N ALA A 803 -2.52 -28.96 6.81
CA ALA A 803 -1.44 -27.98 6.77
C ALA A 803 -0.59 -28.12 5.50
N SER A 804 -0.13 -29.34 5.16
CA SER A 804 0.67 -29.58 3.95
C SER A 804 -0.07 -29.21 2.65
N ARG A 805 -1.40 -29.41 2.59
CA ARG A 805 -2.20 -28.98 1.43
C ARG A 805 -2.18 -27.46 1.26
N ILE A 806 -2.26 -26.71 2.35
CA ILE A 806 -2.17 -25.24 2.32
C ILE A 806 -0.78 -24.80 1.82
N TYR A 807 0.30 -25.38 2.36
CA TYR A 807 1.65 -25.05 1.89
C TYR A 807 1.85 -25.41 0.40
N GLN A 808 1.31 -26.53 -0.07
CA GLN A 808 1.34 -26.89 -1.50
C GLN A 808 0.59 -25.88 -2.38
N GLN A 809 -0.55 -25.37 -1.91
CA GLN A 809 -1.31 -24.34 -2.63
C GLN A 809 -0.56 -23.01 -2.71
N VAL A 810 0.19 -22.65 -1.68
CA VAL A 810 1.00 -21.42 -1.69
C VAL A 810 2.28 -21.60 -2.51
N ALA A 811 2.97 -22.73 -2.36
CA ALA A 811 4.26 -23.02 -2.99
C ALA A 811 4.23 -22.80 -4.53
N GLY A 812 3.17 -23.27 -5.20
CA GLY A 812 2.95 -23.02 -6.63
C GLY A 812 4.13 -23.44 -7.53
N SER A 813 4.19 -22.90 -8.74
CA SER A 813 5.37 -23.00 -9.62
C SER A 813 6.20 -21.71 -9.59
N GLN A 814 7.53 -21.86 -9.71
CA GLN A 814 8.57 -20.80 -9.75
C GLN A 814 8.15 -19.52 -10.49
N PRO A 815 8.64 -18.33 -10.11
CA PRO A 815 9.71 -18.04 -9.17
C PRO A 815 9.14 -17.87 -7.78
N LEU A 816 10.03 -18.05 -6.83
CA LEU A 816 9.73 -18.07 -5.42
C LEU A 816 9.80 -16.64 -4.87
N ASP A 817 8.64 -16.00 -4.72
CA ASP A 817 8.53 -14.90 -3.76
C ASP A 817 8.77 -15.42 -2.32
N ALA A 818 8.99 -14.52 -1.37
CA ALA A 818 9.33 -14.86 0.01
C ALA A 818 8.31 -15.79 0.70
N TRP A 819 7.02 -15.62 0.39
CA TRP A 819 5.95 -16.47 0.90
C TRP A 819 5.99 -17.87 0.31
N ARG A 820 6.24 -17.99 -1.00
CA ARG A 820 6.48 -19.28 -1.65
C ARG A 820 7.72 -19.96 -1.10
N GLN A 821 8.81 -19.23 -0.88
CA GLN A 821 10.01 -19.79 -0.22
C GLN A 821 9.69 -20.34 1.16
N SER A 822 8.88 -19.61 1.95
CA SER A 822 8.38 -20.08 3.25
C SER A 822 7.56 -21.35 3.13
N ALA A 823 6.68 -21.45 2.11
CA ALA A 823 5.84 -22.62 1.92
C ALA A 823 6.66 -23.84 1.48
N HIS A 824 7.63 -23.64 0.59
CA HIS A 824 8.62 -24.66 0.25
C HIS A 824 9.48 -25.04 1.46
N GLY A 825 9.81 -24.09 2.34
CA GLY A 825 10.52 -24.33 3.59
C GLY A 825 9.77 -25.25 4.53
N GLU A 826 8.47 -25.00 4.71
CA GLU A 826 7.60 -25.85 5.53
C GLU A 826 7.44 -27.27 4.95
N LEU A 827 7.29 -27.39 3.63
CA LEU A 827 7.29 -28.69 2.96
C LEU A 827 8.64 -29.40 3.04
N TRP A 828 9.73 -28.63 3.02
CA TRP A 828 11.08 -29.14 3.22
C TRP A 828 11.26 -29.64 4.65
N LEU A 829 10.83 -28.91 5.69
CA LEU A 829 10.93 -29.35 7.09
C LEU A 829 10.25 -30.70 7.34
N ALA A 830 9.13 -30.96 6.67
CA ALA A 830 8.43 -32.25 6.75
C ALA A 830 9.21 -33.44 6.14
N SER A 831 10.17 -33.19 5.22
CA SER A 831 10.90 -34.25 4.50
C SER A 831 12.42 -34.24 4.70
N ARG A 832 13.00 -33.08 5.01
CA ARG A 832 14.41 -32.71 5.08
C ARG A 832 15.25 -33.24 3.90
N LYS A 833 14.70 -33.26 2.69
CA LYS A 833 15.38 -33.74 1.46
C LYS A 833 15.92 -32.59 0.62
N GLY A 834 17.18 -32.69 0.22
CA GLY A 834 17.84 -31.68 -0.61
C GLY A 834 18.23 -30.43 0.19
N HIS A 835 18.62 -29.37 -0.52
CA HIS A 835 19.02 -28.11 0.09
C HIS A 835 17.82 -27.36 0.68
N PRO A 836 17.97 -26.73 1.86
CA PRO A 836 16.90 -25.93 2.44
C PRO A 836 16.60 -24.74 1.52
N PRO A 837 15.32 -24.44 1.25
CA PRO A 837 14.92 -23.34 0.36
C PRO A 837 15.03 -21.96 1.02
N LYS A 838 15.27 -21.92 2.34
CA LYS A 838 15.55 -20.72 3.12
C LYS A 838 16.84 -20.91 3.93
N PRO A 839 17.50 -19.82 4.36
CA PRO A 839 18.61 -19.90 5.31
C PRO A 839 18.24 -20.71 6.54
N LEU A 840 19.16 -21.57 6.99
CA LEU A 840 19.04 -22.42 8.16
C LEU A 840 20.20 -22.13 9.10
N LEU A 841 19.90 -21.74 10.34
CA LEU A 841 20.86 -21.62 11.43
C LEU A 841 20.73 -22.80 12.38
N SER A 842 21.89 -23.29 12.84
CA SER A 842 21.98 -24.28 13.92
C SER A 842 22.09 -23.56 15.26
N CYS A 843 21.32 -24.04 16.22
CA CYS A 843 21.41 -23.72 17.63
C CYS A 843 21.89 -24.99 18.35
N PRO A 844 23.20 -25.18 18.52
CA PRO A 844 23.74 -26.35 19.20
C PRO A 844 23.45 -26.32 20.69
N GLY A 845 23.18 -27.50 21.26
CA GLY A 845 23.11 -27.70 22.70
C GLY A 845 24.47 -27.54 23.38
N THR A 846 24.51 -26.89 24.53
CA THR A 846 25.68 -26.76 25.41
C THR A 846 25.40 -27.33 26.79
N LEU A 847 26.44 -27.86 27.44
CA LEU A 847 26.41 -28.29 28.84
C LEU A 847 26.87 -27.19 29.80
N ASP A 848 27.57 -26.19 29.27
CA ASP A 848 28.13 -25.07 30.02
C ASP A 848 27.32 -23.80 29.75
N LYS A 849 27.08 -23.01 30.80
CA LYS A 849 26.45 -21.69 30.70
C LYS A 849 27.53 -20.62 30.43
N PRO A 850 27.30 -19.64 29.53
CA PRO A 850 28.22 -18.52 29.35
C PRO A 850 28.34 -17.71 30.63
N LEU A 851 29.52 -17.14 30.86
CA LEU A 851 29.67 -16.05 31.80
C LEU A 851 29.23 -14.78 31.08
N LEU A 852 28.02 -14.27 31.36
CA LEU A 852 27.53 -13.04 30.74
C LEU A 852 28.39 -11.83 31.10
N ASP A 853 29.48 -11.62 30.37
CA ASP A 853 30.40 -10.49 30.49
C ASP A 853 30.56 -9.71 29.19
N GLY A 854 29.90 -10.19 28.11
CA GLY A 854 29.87 -9.56 26.81
C GLY A 854 30.99 -10.02 25.89
N LYS A 855 31.77 -11.04 26.27
CA LYS A 855 32.82 -11.65 25.44
C LYS A 855 32.37 -12.99 24.91
N LEU A 856 32.60 -13.21 23.62
CA LEU A 856 32.29 -14.49 22.99
C LEU A 856 33.53 -15.40 23.04
N ASP A 857 34.04 -15.68 24.24
CA ASP A 857 35.31 -16.39 24.44
C ASP A 857 35.17 -17.82 25.02
N GLU A 858 33.95 -18.24 25.37
CA GLU A 858 33.66 -19.62 25.73
C GLU A 858 33.91 -20.59 24.57
N GLN A 859 34.30 -21.82 24.94
CA GLN A 859 34.65 -22.85 23.96
C GLN A 859 33.48 -23.19 23.02
N PHE A 860 32.24 -23.16 23.51
CA PHE A 860 31.08 -23.47 22.68
C PHE A 860 30.77 -22.35 21.67
N TRP A 861 31.11 -21.08 21.96
CA TRP A 861 31.00 -19.98 20.99
C TRP A 861 31.97 -20.17 19.81
N ALA A 862 33.16 -20.72 20.05
CA ALA A 862 34.11 -21.02 18.98
C ALA A 862 33.64 -22.14 18.03
N THR A 863 32.71 -22.99 18.50
CA THR A 863 32.12 -24.08 17.70
C THR A 863 30.75 -23.75 17.12
N ALA A 864 30.05 -22.75 17.67
CA ALA A 864 28.81 -22.24 17.11
C ALA A 864 29.08 -21.63 15.72
N THR A 865 28.12 -21.76 14.79
CA THR A 865 28.28 -21.22 13.44
C THR A 865 27.77 -19.78 13.39
N PRO A 866 28.63 -18.76 13.13
CA PRO A 866 28.18 -17.38 13.09
C PRO A 866 27.35 -17.10 11.83
N ALA A 867 26.16 -16.55 12.02
CA ALA A 867 25.29 -16.01 10.99
C ALA A 867 25.80 -14.63 10.56
N GLN A 868 26.29 -14.50 9.32
CA GLN A 868 26.64 -13.19 8.76
C GLN A 868 25.36 -12.42 8.41
N LEU A 869 25.28 -11.16 8.84
CA LEU A 869 24.21 -10.26 8.44
C LEU A 869 24.62 -9.51 7.17
N SER A 870 23.67 -9.31 6.25
CA SER A 870 23.91 -8.75 4.93
C SER A 870 22.98 -7.59 4.59
N SER A 871 23.52 -6.55 3.96
CA SER A 871 22.80 -5.37 3.51
C SER A 871 22.37 -5.55 2.05
N GLN A 872 21.29 -4.88 1.65
CA GLN A 872 20.88 -4.86 0.25
C GLN A 872 21.84 -4.08 -0.65
N LEU A 873 22.70 -3.23 -0.08
CA LEU A 873 23.67 -2.41 -0.81
C LEU A 873 25.00 -3.14 -1.04
N GLY A 874 25.23 -4.26 -0.35
CA GLY A 874 26.47 -5.04 -0.45
C GLY A 874 27.69 -4.33 0.14
N ASP A 875 27.48 -3.42 1.09
CA ASP A 875 28.51 -2.66 1.83
C ASP A 875 28.97 -3.36 3.12
N ASP A 876 28.62 -4.64 3.29
CA ASP A 876 28.85 -5.44 4.51
C ASP A 876 30.31 -5.52 4.96
N ALA A 877 31.24 -5.39 4.02
CA ALA A 877 32.68 -5.40 4.31
C ALA A 877 33.12 -4.18 5.15
N GLU A 878 32.37 -3.08 5.13
CA GLU A 878 32.70 -1.85 5.86
C GLU A 878 32.26 -1.92 7.33
N TRP A 879 31.20 -2.68 7.63
CA TRP A 879 30.61 -2.79 8.96
C TRP A 879 30.05 -4.20 9.21
N PRO A 880 30.91 -5.24 9.25
CA PRO A 880 30.46 -6.62 9.41
C PRO A 880 29.73 -6.82 10.75
N ALA A 881 28.72 -7.68 10.72
CA ALA A 881 27.95 -8.08 11.89
C ALA A 881 27.62 -9.58 11.83
N THR A 882 27.76 -10.23 12.98
CA THR A 882 27.45 -11.65 13.14
C THR A 882 26.59 -11.91 14.35
N VAL A 883 25.71 -12.91 14.23
CA VAL A 883 24.93 -13.45 15.34
C VAL A 883 25.08 -14.96 15.40
N GLN A 884 25.20 -15.51 16.59
CA GLN A 884 25.30 -16.95 16.83
C GLN A 884 24.40 -17.35 17.99
N PHE A 885 23.93 -18.59 17.95
CA PHE A 885 23.00 -19.15 18.93
C PHE A 885 23.59 -20.39 19.58
N ALA A 886 23.21 -20.65 20.83
CA ALA A 886 23.41 -21.90 21.54
C ALA A 886 22.25 -22.07 22.53
N HIS A 887 22.02 -23.27 23.06
CA HIS A 887 20.98 -23.48 24.08
C HIS A 887 21.39 -24.50 25.12
N ASP A 888 20.82 -24.39 26.31
CA ASP A 888 20.76 -25.50 27.27
C ASP A 888 19.29 -25.82 27.61
N ASP A 889 19.04 -26.63 28.63
CA ASP A 889 17.67 -27.00 29.02
C ASP A 889 16.86 -25.82 29.60
N GLU A 890 17.49 -24.68 29.93
CA GLU A 890 16.85 -23.54 30.62
C GLU A 890 16.85 -22.25 29.77
N PHE A 891 17.88 -22.04 28.93
CA PHE A 891 18.12 -20.78 28.23
C PHE A 891 18.42 -20.98 26.75
N LEU A 892 17.90 -20.04 25.95
CA LEU A 892 18.46 -19.69 24.65
C LEU A 892 19.58 -18.65 24.85
N TYR A 893 20.78 -18.97 24.40
CA TYR A 893 21.93 -18.06 24.38
C TYR A 893 22.10 -17.41 23.02
N VAL A 894 22.39 -16.10 23.04
CA VAL A 894 22.64 -15.32 21.82
C VAL A 894 23.93 -14.53 21.95
N GLY A 895 24.84 -14.76 21.01
CA GLY A 895 26.09 -14.03 20.88
C GLY A 895 26.01 -13.09 19.67
N VAL A 896 26.29 -11.81 19.88
CA VAL A 896 26.31 -10.78 18.81
C VAL A 896 27.69 -10.15 18.74
N GLN A 897 28.19 -9.92 17.53
CA GLN A 897 29.40 -9.14 17.31
C GLN A 897 29.20 -8.18 16.13
N CYS A 898 29.47 -6.89 16.37
CA CYS A 898 29.23 -5.82 15.41
C CYS A 898 30.45 -4.89 15.32
N ARG A 899 30.92 -4.61 14.11
CA ARG A 899 31.94 -3.57 13.86
C ARG A 899 31.30 -2.18 13.99
N LYS A 900 31.94 -1.28 14.74
CA LYS A 900 31.54 0.14 14.80
C LYS A 900 31.87 0.84 13.49
N ILE A 901 30.96 1.70 13.07
CA ILE A 901 31.12 2.54 11.87
C ILE A 901 31.91 3.80 12.19
N ASN A 902 32.95 4.05 11.42
CA ASN A 902 33.80 5.23 11.55
C ASN A 902 32.98 6.53 11.36
N GLY A 903 33.14 7.49 12.28
CA GLY A 903 32.47 8.79 12.21
C GLY A 903 31.08 8.84 12.88
N LEU A 904 30.52 7.70 13.31
CA LEU A 904 29.35 7.69 14.19
C LEU A 904 29.77 7.90 15.65
N ILE A 905 28.93 8.61 16.40
CA ILE A 905 29.11 8.81 17.83
C ILE A 905 28.35 7.70 18.56
N TYR A 906 29.09 6.84 19.28
CA TYR A 906 28.52 5.80 20.13
C TYR A 906 28.41 6.34 21.55
N ALA A 907 27.20 6.39 22.08
CA ALA A 907 26.99 6.80 23.46
C ALA A 907 27.66 5.80 24.43
N LEU A 908 28.31 6.32 25.46
CA LEU A 908 28.85 5.52 26.56
C LEU A 908 27.71 4.98 27.41
N SER A 909 27.91 3.81 28.05
CA SER A 909 26.97 3.22 29.02
C SER A 909 26.95 4.00 30.34
N GLU A 910 26.67 5.31 30.30
CA GLU A 910 26.52 6.16 31.47
C GLU A 910 25.03 6.27 31.84
N GLY A 911 24.61 5.62 32.94
CA GLY A 911 23.26 5.70 33.47
C GLY A 911 22.74 4.38 34.05
N VAL A 912 21.58 4.43 34.70
CA VAL A 912 20.84 3.23 35.11
C VAL A 912 20.07 2.73 33.90
N ARG A 913 20.23 1.44 33.53
CA ARG A 913 19.45 0.80 32.46
C ARG A 913 17.96 0.87 32.82
N GLY A 914 17.23 1.73 32.12
CA GLY A 914 15.77 1.80 32.21
C GLY A 914 15.13 0.61 31.51
N ARG A 915 13.87 0.32 31.86
CA ARG A 915 13.04 -0.63 31.14
C ARG A 915 12.42 0.04 29.91
N ASP A 916 12.41 -0.65 28.78
CA ASP A 916 11.85 -0.17 27.50
C ASP A 916 12.26 1.26 27.08
N PRO A 917 13.55 1.65 27.16
CA PRO A 917 14.01 2.92 26.62
C PRO A 917 13.76 3.00 25.11
N ASP A 918 13.62 4.21 24.58
CA ASP A 918 13.60 4.41 23.13
C ASP A 918 14.99 4.12 22.54
N LEU A 919 15.10 2.99 21.84
CA LEU A 919 16.32 2.52 21.19
C LEU A 919 16.42 2.92 19.70
N SER A 920 15.43 3.65 19.17
CA SER A 920 15.32 3.92 17.73
C SER A 920 16.52 4.68 17.13
N SER A 921 17.18 5.49 17.96
CA SER A 921 18.35 6.32 17.62
C SER A 921 19.70 5.63 17.81
N GLN A 922 19.73 4.37 18.23
CA GLN A 922 20.95 3.63 18.53
C GLN A 922 21.24 2.52 17.50
N ASP A 923 22.53 2.20 17.34
CA ASP A 923 23.00 0.98 16.65
C ASP A 923 22.57 -0.23 17.47
N ARG A 924 21.73 -1.08 16.88
CA ARG A 924 21.04 -2.15 17.59
C ARG A 924 20.88 -3.40 16.75
N VAL A 925 20.78 -4.53 17.42
CA VAL A 925 20.36 -5.80 16.84
C VAL A 925 18.97 -6.16 17.35
N GLU A 926 18.15 -6.66 16.44
CA GLU A 926 16.79 -7.10 16.69
C GLU A 926 16.68 -8.60 16.32
N LEU A 927 16.18 -9.38 17.26
CA LEU A 927 15.88 -10.81 17.13
C LEU A 927 14.37 -10.97 17.06
N LEU A 928 13.90 -11.69 16.05
CA LEU A 928 12.48 -11.92 15.75
C LEU A 928 12.27 -13.44 15.78
N LEU A 929 11.58 -13.96 16.79
CA LEU A 929 11.41 -15.39 17.04
C LEU A 929 9.94 -15.78 16.94
N ASP A 930 9.61 -16.62 15.96
CA ASP A 930 8.30 -17.23 15.74
C ASP A 930 8.42 -18.73 16.05
N THR A 931 7.82 -19.16 17.17
CA THR A 931 8.04 -20.50 17.73
C THR A 931 7.08 -21.52 17.13
N ASN A 932 5.88 -21.10 16.72
CA ASN A 932 4.85 -21.96 16.14
C ASN A 932 4.87 -21.99 14.60
N ARG A 933 5.71 -21.16 13.97
CA ARG A 933 5.88 -20.96 12.52
C ARG A 933 4.59 -20.57 11.81
N ASP A 934 3.82 -19.67 12.41
CA ASP A 934 2.61 -19.11 11.81
C ASP A 934 2.88 -17.88 10.93
N TYR A 935 4.09 -17.30 11.02
CA TYR A 935 4.58 -16.15 10.27
C TYR A 935 3.69 -14.91 10.40
N SER A 936 2.94 -14.81 11.49
CA SER A 936 2.00 -13.72 11.80
C SER A 936 2.29 -13.10 13.16
N SER A 937 2.67 -13.89 14.16
CA SER A 937 3.15 -13.45 15.46
C SER A 937 4.60 -13.87 15.71
N TYR A 938 5.29 -13.09 16.54
CA TYR A 938 6.65 -13.39 16.97
C TYR A 938 7.02 -12.59 18.22
N PHE A 939 7.95 -13.13 19.00
CA PHE A 939 8.67 -12.39 20.03
C PHE A 939 9.75 -11.53 19.38
N LYS A 940 9.91 -10.30 19.88
CA LYS A 940 10.97 -9.38 19.45
C LYS A 940 11.81 -8.98 20.64
N PHE A 941 13.11 -9.25 20.54
CA PHE A 941 14.12 -8.78 21.49
C PHE A 941 15.04 -7.80 20.79
N ILE A 942 15.30 -6.65 21.42
CA ILE A 942 16.17 -5.60 20.91
C ILE A 942 17.30 -5.42 21.90
N VAL A 943 18.53 -5.32 21.39
CA VAL A 943 19.70 -4.92 22.18
C VAL A 943 20.53 -3.90 21.41
N ASP A 944 20.87 -2.79 22.05
CA ASP A 944 21.74 -1.78 21.46
C ASP A 944 23.23 -1.98 21.82
N ASN A 945 24.10 -1.17 21.21
CA ASN A 945 25.54 -1.20 21.44
C ASN A 945 25.98 -0.93 22.91
N ARG A 946 25.06 -0.51 23.79
CA ARG A 946 25.31 -0.25 25.22
C ARG A 946 24.86 -1.43 26.09
N GLY A 947 24.15 -2.41 25.52
CA GLY A 947 23.48 -3.49 26.24
C GLY A 947 22.11 -3.08 26.81
N TRP A 948 21.51 -1.97 26.34
CA TRP A 948 20.15 -1.60 26.71
C TRP A 948 19.17 -2.38 25.86
N THR A 949 18.03 -2.75 26.44
CA THR A 949 17.09 -3.66 25.81
C THR A 949 15.71 -3.08 25.64
N GLY A 950 14.97 -3.65 24.69
CA GLY A 950 13.54 -3.46 24.58
C GLY A 950 12.90 -4.73 24.01
N GLU A 951 11.67 -4.99 24.41
CA GLU A 951 10.97 -6.22 24.08
C GLU A 951 9.57 -5.92 23.55
N SER A 952 9.05 -6.79 22.69
CA SER A 952 7.64 -6.75 22.30
C SER A 952 7.18 -8.11 21.79
N VAL A 953 5.88 -8.35 21.87
CA VAL A 953 5.26 -9.54 21.25
C VAL A 953 4.29 -9.05 20.18
N SER A 954 4.55 -9.41 18.92
CA SER A 954 3.72 -8.99 17.77
C SER A 954 3.41 -7.48 17.74
N GLY A 955 4.41 -6.66 18.12
CA GLY A 955 4.32 -5.20 18.17
C GLY A 955 3.79 -4.61 19.48
N ASP A 956 3.32 -5.42 20.43
CA ASP A 956 2.91 -4.94 21.76
C ASP A 956 4.13 -4.85 22.69
N VAL A 957 4.58 -3.62 22.97
CA VAL A 957 5.68 -3.29 23.90
C VAL A 957 5.31 -3.50 25.38
N GLY A 958 4.11 -4.02 25.63
CA GLY A 958 3.62 -4.29 26.96
C GLY A 958 4.06 -5.62 27.55
N TRP A 959 4.53 -6.54 26.71
CA TRP A 959 5.13 -7.80 27.11
C TRP A 959 6.53 -7.55 27.68
N ASN A 960 6.81 -8.23 28.78
CA ASN A 960 7.78 -7.76 29.75
C ASN A 960 8.57 -8.93 30.35
N PRO A 961 9.27 -9.72 29.52
CA PRO A 961 9.95 -10.95 29.96
C PRO A 961 11.17 -10.62 30.82
N GLU A 962 11.59 -11.58 31.65
CA GLU A 962 12.90 -11.54 32.30
C GLU A 962 13.95 -12.18 31.39
N TRP A 963 15.02 -11.45 31.05
CA TRP A 963 16.16 -11.98 30.30
C TRP A 963 17.43 -11.20 30.63
N PHE A 964 18.58 -11.84 30.40
CA PHE A 964 19.86 -11.36 30.89
C PHE A 964 20.74 -10.96 29.70
N VAL A 965 21.40 -9.80 29.81
CA VAL A 965 22.24 -9.25 28.73
C VAL A 965 23.48 -8.60 29.32
N ALA A 966 24.63 -8.98 28.78
CA ALA A 966 25.91 -8.33 29.01
C ALA A 966 26.47 -7.79 27.69
N ALA A 967 27.16 -6.65 27.77
CA ALA A 967 27.71 -5.96 26.61
C ALA A 967 29.16 -5.58 26.88
N GLU A 968 30.03 -5.85 25.91
CA GLU A 968 31.37 -5.30 25.86
C GLU A 968 31.49 -4.38 24.64
N SER A 969 32.19 -3.26 24.79
CA SER A 969 32.38 -2.29 23.72
C SER A 969 33.83 -1.82 23.70
N THR A 970 34.48 -1.99 22.56
CA THR A 970 35.83 -1.50 22.27
C THR A 970 35.77 -0.24 21.41
N GLU A 971 36.92 0.33 21.00
CA GLU A 971 36.93 1.43 20.02
C GLU A 971 36.42 0.98 18.64
N GLU A 972 36.59 -0.30 18.29
CA GLU A 972 36.33 -0.81 16.95
C GLU A 972 35.05 -1.64 16.82
N SER A 973 34.55 -2.20 17.91
CA SER A 973 33.44 -3.15 17.89
C SER A 973 32.63 -3.10 19.18
N TRP A 974 31.45 -3.72 19.14
CA TRP A 974 30.69 -4.07 20.34
C TRP A 974 30.17 -5.51 20.21
N THR A 975 30.06 -6.16 21.35
CA THR A 975 29.65 -7.56 21.49
C THR A 975 28.58 -7.67 22.56
N ILE A 976 27.63 -8.59 22.34
CA ILE A 976 26.57 -8.91 23.30
C ILE A 976 26.61 -10.39 23.57
N GLU A 977 26.41 -10.73 24.84
CA GLU A 977 25.94 -12.04 25.26
C GLU A 977 24.58 -11.88 25.93
N ALA A 978 23.62 -12.68 25.50
CA ALA A 978 22.29 -12.70 26.07
C ALA A 978 21.86 -14.13 26.45
N ALA A 979 21.11 -14.24 27.54
CA ALA A 979 20.44 -15.47 27.95
C ALA A 979 18.94 -15.19 28.12
N ILE A 980 18.13 -15.84 27.29
CA ILE A 980 16.67 -15.73 27.28
C ILE A 980 16.11 -17.03 27.88
N PRO A 981 15.39 -16.97 29.03
CA PRO A 981 14.77 -18.16 29.59
C PRO A 981 13.78 -18.78 28.59
N LEU A 982 13.88 -20.08 28.36
CA LEU A 982 12.97 -20.81 27.46
C LEU A 982 11.52 -20.74 27.96
N GLN A 983 11.32 -20.62 29.27
CA GLN A 983 10.00 -20.47 29.88
C GLN A 983 9.29 -19.18 29.45
N GLU A 984 10.02 -18.08 29.24
CA GLU A 984 9.47 -16.81 28.73
C GLU A 984 9.00 -16.93 27.28
N LEU A 985 9.50 -17.94 26.55
CA LEU A 985 9.12 -18.28 25.19
C LEU A 985 8.08 -19.42 25.15
N GLY A 986 7.57 -19.86 26.30
CA GLY A 986 6.55 -20.91 26.42
C GLY A 986 7.09 -22.35 26.42
N HIS A 987 8.39 -22.54 26.59
CA HIS A 987 9.02 -23.86 26.57
C HIS A 987 9.60 -24.22 27.95
N GLU A 988 9.04 -25.26 28.59
CA GLU A 988 9.68 -25.87 29.78
C GLU A 988 10.87 -26.75 29.39
N GLN A 989 10.83 -27.36 28.20
CA GLN A 989 11.91 -28.11 27.59
C GLN A 989 11.77 -28.07 26.06
N LEU A 990 12.89 -27.95 25.35
CA LEU A 990 12.90 -27.97 23.89
C LEU A 990 12.86 -29.41 23.35
N PRO A 991 11.92 -29.74 22.45
CA PRO A 991 11.95 -31.02 21.75
C PRO A 991 13.23 -31.17 20.90
N PHE A 992 13.78 -32.39 20.84
CA PHE A 992 14.90 -32.68 19.94
C PHE A 992 14.49 -32.44 18.48
N GLY A 993 15.29 -31.63 17.77
CA GLY A 993 15.04 -31.28 16.37
C GLY A 993 13.93 -30.23 16.17
N GLU A 994 13.55 -29.51 17.23
CA GLU A 994 12.65 -28.35 17.16
C GLU A 994 13.19 -27.30 16.18
N VAL A 995 12.30 -26.58 15.49
CA VAL A 995 12.70 -25.56 14.52
C VAL A 995 11.82 -24.34 14.66
N TRP A 996 12.40 -23.17 14.88
CA TRP A 996 11.66 -21.91 14.88
C TRP A 996 11.84 -21.18 13.56
N ALA A 997 10.88 -20.32 13.22
CA ALA A 997 11.08 -19.31 12.20
C ALA A 997 11.76 -18.10 12.87
N CYS A 998 12.84 -17.60 12.26
CA CYS A 998 13.68 -16.58 12.88
C CYS A 998 14.10 -15.50 11.89
N GLY A 999 14.04 -14.24 12.33
CA GLY A 999 14.65 -13.09 11.68
C GLY A 999 15.69 -12.45 12.58
N VAL A 1000 16.85 -12.12 12.02
CA VAL A 1000 17.90 -11.37 12.73
C VAL A 1000 18.31 -10.17 11.90
N GLN A 1001 18.34 -9.00 12.50
CA GLN A 1001 18.72 -7.77 11.82
C GLN A 1001 19.50 -6.81 12.69
N ARG A 1002 20.44 -6.08 12.09
CA ARG A 1002 21.14 -4.95 12.70
C ARG A 1002 20.65 -3.67 12.05
N VAL A 1003 20.23 -2.70 12.85
CA VAL A 1003 19.79 -1.39 12.38
C VAL A 1003 20.76 -0.33 12.88
N VAL A 1004 21.37 0.42 11.95
CA VAL A 1004 22.28 1.51 12.25
C VAL A 1004 21.66 2.83 11.77
N PRO A 1005 21.13 3.65 12.69
CA PRO A 1005 20.45 4.88 12.33
C PRO A 1005 21.32 5.83 11.49
N GLY A 1006 20.79 6.29 10.37
CA GLY A 1006 21.51 7.15 9.43
C GLY A 1006 22.46 6.45 8.46
N VAL A 1007 22.69 5.13 8.62
CA VAL A 1007 23.55 4.34 7.71
C VAL A 1007 22.74 3.33 6.91
N GLY A 1008 22.01 2.44 7.59
CA GLY A 1008 21.25 1.38 6.94
C GLY A 1008 20.93 0.23 7.90
N PHE A 1009 20.52 -0.91 7.34
CA PHE A 1009 20.30 -2.13 8.11
C PHE A 1009 20.86 -3.36 7.38
N GLN A 1010 21.30 -4.34 8.15
CA GLN A 1010 21.72 -5.67 7.69
C GLN A 1010 20.72 -6.70 8.20
N SER A 1011 20.52 -7.79 7.46
CA SER A 1011 19.76 -8.94 7.94
C SER A 1011 20.38 -10.26 7.51
N TRP A 1012 20.20 -11.28 8.35
CA TRP A 1012 20.59 -12.66 8.05
C TRP A 1012 19.73 -13.29 6.94
N SER A 1013 18.46 -12.90 6.86
CA SER A 1013 17.48 -13.51 5.95
C SER A 1013 16.71 -12.43 5.20
N GLN A 1014 16.38 -12.67 3.93
CA GLN A 1014 15.70 -11.68 3.08
C GLN A 1014 14.37 -12.24 2.55
N PRO A 1015 13.36 -11.39 2.28
CA PRO A 1015 13.34 -9.94 2.47
C PRO A 1015 13.24 -9.53 3.94
N ALA A 1016 13.97 -8.50 4.35
CA ALA A 1016 13.90 -7.95 5.71
C ALA A 1016 13.51 -6.46 5.71
N SER A 1017 13.05 -5.97 6.86
CA SER A 1017 12.74 -4.55 7.08
C SER A 1017 12.90 -4.21 8.57
N ILE A 1018 13.19 -2.94 8.89
CA ILE A 1018 13.26 -2.45 10.29
C ILE A 1018 12.00 -2.78 11.09
N SER A 1019 10.82 -2.79 10.47
CA SER A 1019 9.56 -3.15 11.12
C SER A 1019 9.40 -4.66 11.40
N GLY A 1020 10.29 -5.49 10.87
CA GLY A 1020 10.14 -6.94 10.82
C GLY A 1020 9.35 -7.37 9.58
N CYS A 1021 9.78 -8.47 8.96
CA CYS A 1021 9.23 -9.00 7.73
C CYS A 1021 9.16 -10.54 7.83
N ALA A 1022 8.06 -11.08 8.35
CA ALA A 1022 7.92 -12.50 8.65
C ALA A 1022 8.13 -13.39 7.41
N GLU A 1023 7.70 -12.95 6.23
CA GLU A 1023 7.97 -13.69 4.99
C GLU A 1023 9.46 -13.94 4.70
N GLY A 1024 10.35 -13.13 5.27
CA GLY A 1024 11.79 -13.27 5.15
C GLY A 1024 12.44 -14.25 6.11
N PHE A 1025 11.75 -14.66 7.18
CA PHE A 1025 12.35 -15.43 8.28
C PHE A 1025 13.01 -16.72 7.79
N GLY A 1026 14.26 -16.95 8.17
CA GLY A 1026 14.90 -18.25 8.01
C GLY A 1026 14.44 -19.25 9.07
N PHE A 1027 15.15 -20.37 9.17
CA PHE A 1027 14.90 -21.40 10.18
C PHE A 1027 16.01 -21.45 11.23
N LEU A 1028 15.65 -21.50 12.51
CA LEU A 1028 16.56 -21.77 13.63
C LEU A 1028 16.30 -23.20 14.12
N SER A 1029 17.24 -24.11 13.93
CA SER A 1029 17.13 -25.54 14.28
C SER A 1029 17.87 -25.83 15.58
N PHE A 1030 17.19 -26.50 16.52
CA PHE A 1030 17.76 -26.94 17.78
C PHE A 1030 18.26 -28.37 17.65
N ASP A 1031 19.58 -28.54 17.83
CA ASP A 1031 20.28 -29.83 17.69
C ASP A 1031 20.35 -30.64 18.99
#